data_AF-A0AAU3ULW3-F1
#
_entry.id   AF-A0AAU3ULW3-F1
#
_cell.length_a   1.000
_cell.length_b   1.000
_cell.length_c   1.000
_cell.angle_alpha   90.00
_cell.angle_beta   90.00
_cell.angle_gamma   90.00
#
_symmetry.space_group_name_H-M   'P 1'
#
loop_
_entity.id
_entity.type
_entity.pdbx_description
1 polymer ?
#
loop_
_entity_poly.entity_id
_entity_poly.type
_entity_poly.pdbx_seq_one_letter_code
_entity_poly.pdbx_strand_id
1 'polypeptide(L)'
;MGVHVVFVHGLFSSPDTWSAMTRFIEADEELRELVELHYFRYPSPKFMFRPDRRIPDLSAIGEQLKTYLDNTLANADPLVLVTHSQGGLVVKQLLADACHARKIQELSRIRQIVMYACPTTGSEFMLSLRRGAWFWRNPQEDKLRPFNREVLAAHQTVIERIVFAQNNTDTEWRIPIAAYGGNEDGIVPAEIATFGFIETGVVPGDHSSLIRPTPADDTAFRVLKRVLTTVAATAHQQQRTGSDQDEIDPRVTESGSGKQLSEPVTPPWADMKHPIRGRDQLLADIDHDHTTRVHVLSGEGGVGKTRLALEIAQRAKRAGEMVWWIRMERLNGCMRQVATLLGAPENPIERAWMGIASPAELVWSLLNEQRRPWLLIFDNADKPERLAAPGQHIGDGVGWLREPENDYGRVVVTSRQGDESVWTPNSRVHRIPTLESFAGAAVLRDIFRAGGSVLDARELSTELGGLPLRLRQAGVHLESANRNVIYQGPRPVRNFQTYRLALQSRWESTEESPGELDEALGLNLTRGVIDMSLTLAVDRGSHDAPRLLKLLSCLDTAAIPYYLLLQTNTLARSELLGKLTTRQALGALKELTNVGLVQLLSSPTETGSDIDHLLTLHPEYHHLLREDPDVVERAAEYYTLAVTMVAAAVADHDPDDPTNWPLWNRLVAHSNQAARTALVGPRPLSEHDPVAQAIELARMTLRYLIARGFLNPASELADAIIDRCDECLLDIDDPEILSIRHEKARIALERGDRETAERMFREIVIERTAKLPGGGRNADTLASRHKLARAILEQEGRAREAETELLAIVELERGVRGFDHSDTLVVRRSLARALIYQGRAAEALPQLRQILAVSVRTWPGTRPETLWVRHTLARCLLELERYADAEAEARFALDLVGNPANPVESPVMRWSISMQRTLAIALLGLGRLDEAYEIVDRIRQQAADQLDPADPLSERIMKLFRDIREQLRRQQAEPLEPPNDTPEASSEHTEPPDDCDAGDVP
;
A
#
# COMPACT_ATOMS: atom_id res chain seq x y z
N MET A 1 -38.86 28.05 13.50
CA MET A 1 -38.08 28.67 12.42
C MET A 1 -37.65 27.54 11.52
N GLY A 2 -37.93 27.63 10.22
CA GLY A 2 -37.58 26.58 9.27
C GLY A 2 -36.13 26.67 8.81
N VAL A 3 -35.57 25.55 8.34
CA VAL A 3 -34.26 25.51 7.68
C VAL A 3 -34.37 26.16 6.30
N HIS A 4 -33.52 27.14 6.01
CA HIS A 4 -33.51 27.80 4.72
C HIS A 4 -32.60 27.04 3.75
N VAL A 5 -33.18 26.49 2.69
CA VAL A 5 -32.47 25.69 1.69
C VAL A 5 -32.20 26.53 0.47
N VAL A 6 -30.93 26.73 0.12
CA VAL A 6 -30.53 27.52 -1.05
C VAL A 6 -30.03 26.59 -2.15
N PHE A 7 -30.80 26.50 -3.23
CA PHE A 7 -30.43 25.73 -4.41
C PHE A 7 -29.53 26.56 -5.35
N VAL A 8 -28.38 25.99 -5.69
CA VAL A 8 -27.39 26.57 -6.62
C VAL A 8 -27.27 25.67 -7.84
N HIS A 9 -27.72 26.17 -8.99
CA HIS A 9 -27.63 25.43 -10.26
C HIS A 9 -26.24 25.54 -10.90
N GLY A 10 -25.89 24.61 -11.79
CA GLY A 10 -24.66 24.66 -12.60
C GLY A 10 -24.70 25.66 -13.77
N LEU A 11 -23.57 25.80 -14.48
CA LEU A 11 -23.51 26.59 -15.72
C LEU A 11 -24.33 25.92 -16.84
N PHE A 12 -24.79 26.71 -17.82
CA PHE A 12 -25.71 26.28 -18.89
C PHE A 12 -27.03 25.66 -18.40
N SER A 13 -27.48 26.09 -17.22
CA SER A 13 -28.67 25.61 -16.53
C SER A 13 -29.46 26.78 -15.94
N SER A 14 -30.69 26.52 -15.52
CA SER A 14 -31.55 27.47 -14.82
C SER A 14 -32.00 26.86 -13.48
N PRO A 15 -32.55 27.67 -12.56
CA PRO A 15 -33.15 27.15 -11.33
C PRO A 15 -34.19 26.04 -11.56
N ASP A 16 -34.83 26.01 -12.73
CA ASP A 16 -35.85 25.03 -13.10
C ASP A 16 -35.35 23.58 -13.05
N THR A 17 -34.03 23.37 -13.11
CA THR A 17 -33.40 22.06 -12.96
C THR A 17 -33.76 21.38 -11.63
N TRP A 18 -34.09 22.16 -10.59
CA TRP A 18 -34.51 21.67 -9.27
C TRP A 18 -36.01 21.40 -9.13
N SER A 19 -36.81 21.57 -10.18
CA SER A 19 -38.28 21.46 -10.12
C SER A 19 -38.77 20.11 -9.62
N ALA A 20 -38.07 19.02 -9.96
CA ALA A 20 -38.43 17.68 -9.51
C ALA A 20 -38.16 17.50 -8.01
N MET A 21 -36.96 17.87 -7.53
CA MET A 21 -36.61 17.85 -6.11
C MET A 21 -37.55 18.73 -5.28
N THR A 22 -37.92 19.90 -5.82
CA THR A 22 -38.86 20.84 -5.18
C THR A 22 -40.22 20.21 -4.95
N ARG A 23 -40.80 19.53 -5.96
CA ARG A 23 -42.10 18.87 -5.81
C ARG A 23 -42.09 17.77 -4.74
N PHE A 24 -40.97 17.05 -4.61
CA PHE A 24 -40.83 16.04 -3.57
C PHE A 24 -40.74 16.67 -2.17
N ILE A 25 -40.01 17.76 -2.02
CA ILE A 25 -39.94 18.50 -0.75
C ILE A 25 -41.31 19.09 -0.37
N GLU A 26 -42.03 19.70 -1.32
CA GLU A 26 -43.35 20.30 -1.08
C GLU A 26 -44.45 19.26 -0.83
N ALA A 27 -44.31 18.04 -1.37
CA ALA A 27 -45.24 16.93 -1.17
C ALA A 27 -45.02 16.18 0.16
N ASP A 28 -43.87 16.37 0.81
CA ASP A 28 -43.53 15.73 2.08
C ASP A 28 -44.03 16.56 3.26
N GLU A 29 -45.01 16.03 4.01
CA GLU A 29 -45.69 16.75 5.11
C GLU A 29 -44.72 17.26 6.18
N GLU A 30 -43.66 16.49 6.47
CA GLU A 30 -42.66 16.83 7.47
C GLU A 30 -41.77 17.99 7.00
N LEU A 31 -41.27 17.93 5.77
CA LEU A 31 -40.41 19.01 5.25
C LEU A 31 -41.18 20.29 4.93
N ARG A 32 -42.44 20.18 4.50
CA ARG A 32 -43.27 21.32 4.07
C ARG A 32 -43.42 22.40 5.14
N GLU A 33 -43.44 22.03 6.42
CA GLU A 33 -43.52 22.96 7.54
C GLU A 33 -42.15 23.32 8.13
N LEU A 34 -41.11 22.54 7.80
CA LEU A 34 -39.77 22.65 8.35
C LEU A 34 -38.77 23.42 7.48
N VAL A 35 -39.02 23.60 6.18
CA VAL A 35 -38.03 24.21 5.27
C VAL A 35 -38.60 25.34 4.44
N GLU A 36 -37.77 26.35 4.19
CA GLU A 36 -38.06 27.43 3.26
C GLU A 36 -37.10 27.36 2.07
N LEU A 37 -37.64 27.29 0.86
CA LEU A 37 -36.86 27.04 -0.36
C LEU A 37 -36.47 28.34 -1.07
N HIS A 38 -35.18 28.47 -1.35
CA HIS A 38 -34.58 29.62 -2.01
C HIS A 38 -33.79 29.17 -3.23
N TYR A 39 -33.87 29.94 -4.32
CA TYR A 39 -33.21 29.61 -5.58
C TYR A 39 -32.28 30.74 -6.00
N PHE A 40 -30.98 30.48 -5.93
CA PHE A 40 -29.99 31.45 -6.37
C PHE A 40 -30.00 31.55 -7.91
N ARG A 41 -30.15 32.77 -8.42
CA ARG A 41 -30.27 33.06 -9.86
C ARG A 41 -29.09 33.87 -10.35
N TYR A 42 -28.39 33.35 -11.35
CA TYR A 42 -27.38 34.10 -12.09
C TYR A 42 -27.50 33.84 -13.60
N PRO A 43 -27.06 34.79 -14.47
CA PRO A 43 -27.18 34.63 -15.92
C PRO A 43 -26.39 33.43 -16.45
N SER A 44 -27.08 32.40 -16.91
CA SER A 44 -26.50 31.14 -17.39
C SER A 44 -27.29 30.59 -18.60
N PRO A 45 -27.29 31.29 -19.75
CA PRO A 45 -28.18 30.95 -20.87
C PRO A 45 -27.80 29.61 -21.53
N LYS A 46 -28.80 28.74 -21.74
CA LYS A 46 -28.64 27.44 -22.45
C LYS A 46 -28.21 27.60 -23.92
N PHE A 47 -28.57 28.73 -24.54
CA PHE A 47 -28.19 29.09 -25.92
C PHE A 47 -27.79 30.56 -25.99
N MET A 48 -26.60 30.85 -26.55
CA MET A 48 -26.05 32.20 -26.62
C MET A 48 -26.17 32.75 -28.05
N PHE A 49 -27.19 33.57 -28.31
CA PHE A 49 -27.42 34.19 -29.63
C PHE A 49 -26.68 35.52 -29.84
N ARG A 50 -25.90 35.99 -28.85
CA ARG A 50 -25.17 37.26 -28.86
C ARG A 50 -23.78 37.11 -28.22
N PRO A 51 -22.68 37.13 -29.01
CA PRO A 51 -21.32 36.84 -28.54
C PRO A 51 -20.67 37.95 -27.70
N ASP A 52 -21.35 39.10 -27.53
CA ASP A 52 -20.90 40.26 -26.74
C ASP A 52 -21.27 40.18 -25.24
N ARG A 53 -22.15 39.25 -24.84
CA ARG A 53 -22.49 39.03 -23.41
C ARG A 53 -21.53 38.02 -22.76
N ARG A 54 -20.66 38.50 -21.87
CA ARG A 54 -19.79 37.65 -21.03
C ARG A 54 -20.60 36.98 -19.90
N ILE A 55 -20.41 35.67 -19.73
CA ILE A 55 -20.85 34.95 -18.52
C ILE A 55 -19.90 35.35 -17.37
N PRO A 56 -20.40 35.76 -16.19
CA PRO A 56 -19.54 36.11 -15.04
C PRO A 56 -18.69 34.91 -14.61
N ASP A 57 -17.41 35.08 -14.26
CA ASP A 57 -16.55 33.95 -13.86
C ASP A 57 -16.91 33.36 -12.48
N LEU A 58 -16.31 32.21 -12.10
CA LEU A 58 -16.69 31.49 -10.86
C LEU A 58 -16.55 32.37 -9.61
N SER A 59 -15.54 33.23 -9.54
CA SER A 59 -15.32 34.15 -8.42
C SER A 59 -16.40 35.26 -8.41
N ALA A 60 -16.72 35.84 -9.57
CA ALA A 60 -17.81 36.82 -9.68
C ALA A 60 -19.18 36.23 -9.34
N ILE A 61 -19.44 34.96 -9.68
CA ILE A 61 -20.68 34.26 -9.28
C ILE A 61 -20.64 33.94 -7.77
N GLY A 62 -19.48 33.56 -7.22
CA GLY A 62 -19.28 33.36 -5.78
C GLY A 62 -19.56 34.64 -4.98
N GLU A 63 -19.09 35.79 -5.44
CA GLU A 63 -19.37 37.11 -4.83
C GLU A 63 -20.86 37.49 -4.94
N GLN A 64 -21.51 37.19 -6.07
CA GLN A 64 -22.97 37.36 -6.21
C GLN A 64 -23.74 36.46 -5.25
N LEU A 65 -23.28 35.21 -5.05
CA LEU A 65 -23.87 34.29 -4.09
C LEU A 65 -23.69 34.82 -2.67
N LYS A 66 -22.49 35.30 -2.30
CA LYS A 66 -22.25 35.95 -1.00
C LYS A 66 -23.22 37.12 -0.79
N THR A 67 -23.32 38.00 -1.78
CA THR A 67 -24.22 39.17 -1.73
C THR A 67 -25.68 38.77 -1.58
N TYR A 68 -26.11 37.70 -2.26
CA TYR A 68 -27.45 37.16 -2.13
C TYR A 68 -27.72 36.63 -0.71
N LEU A 69 -26.79 35.84 -0.17
CA LEU A 69 -26.88 35.33 1.20
C LEU A 69 -26.92 36.49 2.21
N ASP A 70 -26.06 37.50 2.07
CA ASP A 70 -25.92 38.60 3.03
C ASP A 70 -27.09 39.58 2.98
N ASN A 71 -27.61 39.90 1.80
CA ASN A 71 -28.67 40.92 1.65
C ASN A 71 -30.08 40.34 1.63
N THR A 72 -30.27 39.19 0.99
CA THR A 72 -31.62 38.61 0.78
C THR A 72 -31.98 37.66 1.91
N LEU A 73 -30.98 36.94 2.42
CA LEU A 73 -31.14 35.94 3.47
C LEU A 73 -30.46 36.35 4.77
N ALA A 74 -30.26 37.66 5.00
CA ALA A 74 -29.53 38.22 6.16
C ALA A 74 -29.93 37.59 7.51
N ASN A 75 -31.24 37.36 7.70
CA ASN A 75 -31.82 36.84 8.94
C ASN A 75 -32.12 35.34 8.91
N ALA A 76 -31.70 34.63 7.85
CA ALA A 76 -31.93 33.20 7.69
C ALA A 76 -30.79 32.40 8.35
N ASP A 77 -31.10 31.70 9.44
CA ASP A 77 -30.24 30.74 10.15
C ASP A 77 -31.15 29.64 10.74
N PRO A 78 -30.92 28.35 10.46
CA PRO A 78 -29.80 27.76 9.71
C PRO A 78 -29.97 27.76 8.19
N LEU A 79 -28.85 27.88 7.47
CA LEU A 79 -28.77 27.72 6.02
C LEU A 79 -28.23 26.34 5.62
N VAL A 80 -28.83 25.74 4.58
CA VAL A 80 -28.29 24.57 3.89
C VAL A 80 -28.12 24.90 2.40
N LEU A 81 -26.92 24.69 1.86
CA LEU A 81 -26.68 24.88 0.43
C LEU A 81 -26.79 23.56 -0.30
N VAL A 82 -27.53 23.52 -1.41
CA VAL A 82 -27.65 22.34 -2.27
C VAL A 82 -27.18 22.69 -3.67
N THR A 83 -26.16 21.99 -4.14
CA THR A 83 -25.49 22.32 -5.40
C THR A 83 -25.52 21.14 -6.36
N HIS A 84 -25.60 21.44 -7.65
CA HIS A 84 -25.50 20.44 -8.72
C HIS A 84 -24.49 20.87 -9.77
N SER A 85 -23.75 19.88 -10.30
CA SER A 85 -22.78 20.08 -11.38
C SER A 85 -21.80 21.21 -11.01
N GLN A 86 -21.54 22.14 -11.91
CA GLN A 86 -20.61 23.24 -11.68
C GLN A 86 -21.06 24.25 -10.61
N GLY A 87 -22.30 24.17 -10.11
CA GLY A 87 -22.76 24.97 -8.96
C GLY A 87 -21.96 24.67 -7.68
N GLY A 88 -21.42 23.44 -7.58
CA GLY A 88 -20.51 23.06 -6.50
C GLY A 88 -19.17 23.82 -6.53
N LEU A 89 -18.68 24.17 -7.71
CA LEU A 89 -17.44 24.96 -7.85
C LEU A 89 -17.63 26.40 -7.37
N VAL A 90 -18.81 26.98 -7.62
CA VAL A 90 -19.18 28.33 -7.13
C VAL A 90 -19.15 28.37 -5.60
N VAL A 91 -19.73 27.35 -4.95
CA VAL A 91 -19.74 27.27 -3.48
C VAL A 91 -18.34 27.02 -2.92
N LYS A 92 -17.54 26.15 -3.53
CA LYS A 92 -16.14 25.95 -3.11
C LYS A 92 -15.33 27.24 -3.23
N GLN A 93 -15.52 28.00 -4.31
CA GLN A 93 -14.83 29.28 -4.49
C GLN A 93 -15.25 30.31 -3.45
N LEU A 94 -16.55 30.45 -3.16
CA LEU A 94 -17.05 31.32 -2.09
C LEU A 94 -16.38 31.00 -0.74
N LEU A 95 -16.31 29.73 -0.37
CA LEU A 95 -15.70 29.29 0.89
C LEU A 95 -14.20 29.56 0.92
N ALA A 96 -13.50 29.21 -0.17
CA ALA A 96 -12.07 29.47 -0.28
C ALA A 96 -11.77 30.97 -0.19
N ASP A 97 -12.51 31.82 -0.91
CA ASP A 97 -12.34 33.27 -0.88
C ASP A 97 -12.59 33.83 0.53
N ALA A 98 -13.60 33.30 1.24
CA ALA A 98 -13.87 33.68 2.62
C ALA A 98 -12.74 33.26 3.59
N CYS A 99 -12.17 32.06 3.44
CA CYS A 99 -11.01 31.64 4.24
C CYS A 99 -9.76 32.49 3.97
N HIS A 100 -9.50 32.82 2.70
CA HIS A 100 -8.38 33.68 2.32
C HIS A 100 -8.56 35.12 2.83
N ALA A 101 -9.78 35.64 2.76
CA ALA A 101 -10.13 36.97 3.26
C ALA A 101 -10.26 37.06 4.79
N ARG A 102 -10.08 35.94 5.51
CA ARG A 102 -10.29 35.80 6.96
C ARG A 102 -11.70 36.17 7.43
N LYS A 103 -12.70 35.79 6.63
CA LYS A 103 -14.11 36.12 6.81
C LYS A 103 -15.01 34.89 6.82
N ILE A 104 -14.45 33.69 6.98
CA ILE A 104 -15.25 32.46 6.91
C ILE A 104 -16.31 32.39 8.01
N GLN A 105 -16.07 33.05 9.15
CA GLN A 105 -17.04 33.19 10.23
C GLN A 105 -18.32 33.94 9.82
N GLU A 106 -18.28 34.81 8.79
CA GLU A 106 -19.49 35.45 8.23
C GLU A 106 -20.43 34.42 7.56
N LEU A 107 -19.92 33.24 7.21
CA LEU A 107 -20.67 32.14 6.60
C LEU A 107 -21.03 31.04 7.62
N SER A 108 -20.84 31.28 8.91
CA SER A 108 -21.07 30.30 10.00
C SER A 108 -22.52 29.80 10.13
N ARG A 109 -23.47 30.57 9.59
CA ARG A 109 -24.88 30.19 9.45
C ARG A 109 -25.14 29.06 8.45
N ILE A 110 -24.18 28.76 7.56
CA ILE A 110 -24.24 27.58 6.69
C ILE A 110 -23.92 26.36 7.54
N ARG A 111 -24.94 25.56 7.85
CA ARG A 111 -24.80 24.38 8.72
C ARG A 111 -24.44 23.11 7.95
N GLN A 112 -24.77 23.05 6.66
CA GLN A 112 -24.41 21.91 5.81
C GLN A 112 -24.45 22.29 4.33
N ILE A 113 -23.62 21.61 3.53
CA ILE A 113 -23.60 21.73 2.07
C ILE A 113 -23.81 20.34 1.47
N VAL A 114 -24.72 20.22 0.50
CA VAL A 114 -24.99 18.98 -0.22
C VAL A 114 -24.63 19.17 -1.69
N MET A 115 -23.78 18.29 -2.23
CA MET A 115 -23.25 18.38 -3.58
C MET A 115 -23.64 17.16 -4.41
N TYR A 116 -24.38 17.36 -5.51
CA TYR A 116 -24.76 16.30 -6.44
C TYR A 116 -23.99 16.43 -7.76
N ALA A 117 -23.29 15.36 -8.17
CA ALA A 117 -22.53 15.28 -9.42
C ALA A 117 -21.61 16.49 -9.66
N CYS A 118 -20.97 16.99 -8.60
CA CYS A 118 -20.15 18.20 -8.65
C CYS A 118 -18.68 17.85 -8.88
N PRO A 119 -18.00 18.42 -9.89
CA PRO A 119 -16.60 18.12 -10.15
C PRO A 119 -15.67 18.61 -9.02
N THR A 120 -14.59 17.88 -8.78
CA THR A 120 -13.54 18.17 -7.78
C THR A 120 -12.25 18.71 -8.40
N THR A 121 -11.87 18.25 -9.59
CA THR A 121 -10.60 18.60 -10.27
C THR A 121 -10.77 19.38 -11.58
N GLY A 122 -11.99 19.87 -11.87
CA GLY A 122 -12.40 20.37 -13.20
C GLY A 122 -13.13 19.29 -14.01
N SER A 123 -13.60 19.57 -15.23
CA SER A 123 -14.34 18.57 -16.03
C SER A 123 -13.48 17.96 -17.15
N GLU A 124 -13.23 16.66 -17.11
CA GLU A 124 -12.49 15.92 -18.17
C GLU A 124 -13.29 15.71 -19.47
N PHE A 125 -14.62 15.76 -19.42
CA PHE A 125 -15.45 15.31 -20.56
C PHE A 125 -15.85 16.38 -21.60
N MET A 126 -15.53 17.66 -21.41
CA MET A 126 -15.80 18.68 -22.46
C MET A 126 -14.77 18.65 -23.62
N LEU A 127 -13.74 17.80 -23.55
CA LEU A 127 -12.81 17.59 -24.67
C LEU A 127 -13.36 16.66 -25.76
N SER A 128 -14.26 15.73 -25.44
CA SER A 128 -14.87 14.81 -26.42
C SER A 128 -16.04 15.44 -27.20
N LEU A 129 -16.78 16.38 -26.59
CA LEU A 129 -17.79 17.22 -27.28
C LEU A 129 -17.18 18.27 -28.23
N ARG A 130 -15.86 18.51 -28.17
CA ARG A 130 -15.14 19.49 -28.99
C ARG A 130 -14.79 19.02 -30.42
N ARG A 131 -14.97 17.75 -30.78
CA ARG A 131 -14.71 17.29 -32.16
C ARG A 131 -15.81 17.68 -33.16
N GLY A 132 -16.92 18.29 -32.72
CA GLY A 132 -18.07 18.61 -33.60
C GLY A 132 -18.52 20.07 -33.68
N ALA A 133 -18.06 21.01 -32.84
CA ALA A 133 -18.62 22.37 -32.80
C ALA A 133 -17.53 23.46 -32.84
N TRP A 134 -17.35 24.07 -34.01
CA TRP A 134 -16.28 25.05 -34.33
C TRP A 134 -16.53 26.48 -33.83
N PHE A 135 -17.45 26.71 -32.88
CA PHE A 135 -18.01 28.06 -32.61
C PHE A 135 -18.10 28.48 -31.14
N TRP A 136 -17.18 28.10 -30.24
CA TRP A 136 -17.21 28.64 -28.87
C TRP A 136 -15.78 28.91 -28.38
N ARG A 137 -15.48 30.15 -27.98
CA ARG A 137 -14.30 30.54 -27.19
C ARG A 137 -14.79 31.44 -26.05
N ASN A 138 -14.90 30.89 -24.84
CA ASN A 138 -15.37 31.59 -23.63
C ASN A 138 -14.22 31.73 -22.60
N PRO A 139 -14.01 32.89 -21.94
CA PRO A 139 -13.02 33.03 -20.86
C PRO A 139 -13.13 32.02 -19.70
N GLN A 140 -14.33 31.54 -19.36
CA GLN A 140 -14.53 30.50 -18.34
C GLN A 140 -14.07 29.10 -18.81
N GLU A 141 -13.89 28.91 -20.12
CA GLU A 141 -13.50 27.64 -20.72
C GLU A 141 -12.06 27.24 -20.36
N ASP A 142 -11.21 28.22 -20.02
CA ASP A 142 -9.86 27.99 -19.49
C ASP A 142 -9.86 27.60 -18.00
N LYS A 143 -10.86 28.08 -17.24
CA LYS A 143 -11.07 27.70 -15.82
C LYS A 143 -11.67 26.31 -15.63
N LEU A 144 -12.21 25.73 -16.71
CA LEU A 144 -12.88 24.43 -16.74
C LEU A 144 -12.06 23.33 -17.42
N ARG A 145 -10.81 23.63 -17.82
CA ARG A 145 -9.84 22.61 -18.22
C ARG A 145 -9.56 21.68 -17.02
N PRO A 146 -9.31 20.38 -17.26
CA PRO A 146 -8.81 19.50 -16.20
C PRO A 146 -7.63 20.16 -15.50
N PHE A 147 -7.61 20.09 -14.16
CA PHE A 147 -6.51 20.61 -13.35
C PHE A 147 -6.31 22.13 -13.42
N ASN A 148 -7.40 22.89 -13.49
CA ASN A 148 -7.28 24.33 -13.29
C ASN A 148 -6.76 24.63 -11.86
N ARG A 149 -5.58 25.26 -11.76
CA ARG A 149 -4.91 25.57 -10.49
C ARG A 149 -5.80 26.34 -9.51
N GLU A 150 -6.65 27.25 -9.98
CA GLU A 150 -7.56 28.01 -9.10
C GLU A 150 -8.64 27.10 -8.50
N VAL A 151 -9.22 26.20 -9.30
CA VAL A 151 -10.25 25.26 -8.85
C VAL A 151 -9.69 24.22 -7.87
N LEU A 152 -8.49 23.72 -8.13
CA LEU A 152 -7.78 22.80 -7.23
C LEU A 152 -7.38 23.48 -5.92
N ALA A 153 -6.84 24.70 -5.99
CA ALA A 153 -6.47 25.48 -4.80
C ALA A 153 -7.70 25.79 -3.94
N ALA A 154 -8.84 26.14 -4.56
CA ALA A 154 -10.10 26.34 -3.85
C ALA A 154 -10.60 25.03 -3.21
N HIS A 155 -10.53 23.90 -3.93
CA HIS A 155 -10.91 22.60 -3.38
C HIS A 155 -10.02 22.18 -2.20
N GLN A 156 -8.70 22.32 -2.31
CA GLN A 156 -7.75 22.03 -1.24
C GLN A 156 -8.02 22.92 -0.02
N THR A 157 -8.24 24.23 -0.22
CA THR A 157 -8.60 25.16 0.85
C THR A 157 -9.88 24.72 1.56
N VAL A 158 -10.90 24.29 0.81
CA VAL A 158 -12.16 23.77 1.40
C VAL A 158 -11.93 22.47 2.15
N ILE A 159 -11.13 21.54 1.64
CA ILE A 159 -10.82 20.30 2.35
C ILE A 159 -10.09 20.58 3.66
N GLU A 160 -9.00 21.35 3.60
CA GLU A 160 -8.15 21.64 4.76
C GLU A 160 -8.86 22.52 5.81
N ARG A 161 -9.44 23.64 5.36
CA ARG A 161 -9.92 24.70 6.26
C ARG A 161 -11.42 24.71 6.50
N ILE A 162 -12.20 23.84 5.85
CA ILE A 162 -13.65 23.71 6.06
C ILE A 162 -14.02 22.29 6.48
N VAL A 163 -13.65 21.27 5.70
CA VAL A 163 -14.07 19.89 5.96
C VAL A 163 -13.31 19.29 7.16
N PHE A 164 -12.00 19.55 7.24
CA PHE A 164 -11.13 19.05 8.30
C PHE A 164 -10.71 20.11 9.33
N ALA A 165 -11.36 21.29 9.33
CA ALA A 165 -11.12 22.32 10.33
C ALA A 165 -11.22 21.75 11.75
N GLN A 166 -10.14 21.91 12.52
CA GLN A 166 -10.04 21.44 13.92
C GLN A 166 -10.67 22.47 14.86
N ASN A 167 -10.50 23.76 14.54
CA ASN A 167 -11.05 24.88 15.29
C ASN A 167 -11.93 25.76 14.39
N ASN A 168 -12.80 26.55 15.01
CA ASN A 168 -13.61 27.55 14.34
C ASN A 168 -12.96 28.93 14.56
N THR A 169 -12.20 29.39 13.57
CA THR A 169 -11.45 30.66 13.57
C THR A 169 -11.88 31.55 12.40
N ASP A 170 -11.25 32.72 12.26
CA ASP A 170 -11.46 33.61 11.12
C ASP A 170 -10.89 33.05 9.79
N THR A 171 -10.01 32.04 9.83
CA THR A 171 -9.32 31.46 8.66
C THR A 171 -9.73 30.03 8.33
N GLU A 172 -10.32 29.30 9.28
CA GLU A 172 -10.85 27.95 9.13
C GLU A 172 -12.16 27.81 9.92
N TRP A 173 -13.18 27.18 9.34
CA TRP A 173 -14.48 27.03 10.00
C TRP A 173 -15.17 25.77 9.52
N ARG A 174 -15.55 24.91 10.46
CA ARG A 174 -16.09 23.60 10.12
C ARG A 174 -17.50 23.69 9.55
N ILE A 175 -17.64 23.33 8.27
CA ILE A 175 -18.94 23.17 7.59
C ILE A 175 -18.99 21.76 7.00
N PRO A 176 -19.90 20.87 7.45
CA PRO A 176 -20.10 19.55 6.85
C PRO A 176 -20.48 19.65 5.37
N ILE A 177 -19.80 18.87 4.52
CA ILE A 177 -20.08 18.77 3.09
C ILE A 177 -20.35 17.31 2.74
N ALA A 178 -21.58 17.04 2.27
CA ALA A 178 -22.01 15.75 1.79
C ALA A 178 -22.00 15.71 0.25
N ALA A 179 -21.21 14.82 -0.35
CA ALA A 179 -21.01 14.76 -1.79
C ALA A 179 -21.53 13.44 -2.38
N TYR A 180 -22.29 13.52 -3.47
CA TYR A 180 -22.95 12.38 -4.10
C TYR A 180 -22.70 12.33 -5.60
N GLY A 181 -22.29 11.15 -6.08
CA GLY A 181 -22.14 10.86 -7.51
C GLY A 181 -23.29 10.00 -8.04
N GLY A 182 -23.55 10.07 -9.35
CA GLY A 182 -24.46 9.15 -10.03
C GLY A 182 -23.76 7.83 -10.38
N ASN A 183 -24.41 6.68 -10.17
CA ASN A 183 -23.85 5.37 -10.54
C ASN A 183 -23.69 5.17 -12.05
N GLU A 184 -24.43 5.93 -12.86
CA GLU A 184 -24.41 5.91 -14.32
C GLU A 184 -23.89 7.25 -14.90
N ASP A 185 -23.28 8.09 -14.06
CA ASP A 185 -22.79 9.41 -14.48
C ASP A 185 -21.48 9.31 -15.28
N GLY A 186 -21.60 9.35 -16.61
CA GLY A 186 -20.47 9.43 -17.54
C GLY A 186 -19.86 10.83 -17.73
N ILE A 187 -20.38 11.86 -17.05
CA ILE A 187 -19.91 13.26 -17.16
C ILE A 187 -19.03 13.62 -15.96
N VAL A 188 -19.49 13.29 -14.74
CA VAL A 188 -18.70 13.40 -13.51
C VAL A 188 -18.80 12.05 -12.77
N PRO A 189 -17.82 11.14 -12.96
CA PRO A 189 -17.79 9.85 -12.29
C PRO A 189 -17.94 10.00 -10.77
N ALA A 190 -18.58 9.02 -10.13
CA ALA A 190 -18.91 9.10 -8.72
C ALA A 190 -17.65 9.21 -7.83
N GLU A 191 -16.56 8.57 -8.23
CA GLU A 191 -15.24 8.63 -7.59
C GLU A 191 -14.69 10.07 -7.60
N ILE A 192 -14.91 10.78 -8.71
CA ILE A 192 -14.49 12.19 -8.86
C ILE A 192 -15.43 13.09 -8.07
N ALA A 193 -16.74 12.88 -8.13
CA ALA A 193 -17.73 13.68 -7.42
C ALA A 193 -17.54 13.64 -5.89
N THR A 194 -17.05 12.52 -5.37
CA THR A 194 -16.89 12.25 -3.92
C THR A 194 -15.47 12.46 -3.40
N PHE A 195 -14.49 12.67 -4.27
CA PHE A 195 -13.07 12.77 -3.91
C PHE A 195 -12.80 13.83 -2.83
N GLY A 196 -12.11 13.42 -1.76
CA GLY A 196 -11.66 14.30 -0.66
C GLY A 196 -12.71 14.63 0.41
N PHE A 197 -13.98 14.32 0.21
CA PHE A 197 -15.06 14.59 1.18
C PHE A 197 -15.26 13.44 2.17
N ILE A 198 -15.70 13.76 3.39
CA ILE A 198 -15.92 12.78 4.47
C ILE A 198 -17.28 12.09 4.34
N GLU A 199 -18.32 12.87 4.03
CA GLU A 199 -19.68 12.37 3.83
C GLU A 199 -19.89 12.15 2.33
N THR A 200 -19.81 10.90 1.88
CA THR A 200 -19.89 10.56 0.46
C THR A 200 -20.90 9.46 0.19
N GLY A 201 -21.40 9.38 -1.04
CA GLY A 201 -22.25 8.29 -1.48
C GLY A 201 -22.47 8.26 -2.99
N VAL A 202 -23.01 7.15 -3.46
CA VAL A 202 -23.46 6.99 -4.85
C VAL A 202 -24.98 6.89 -4.85
N VAL A 203 -25.64 7.68 -5.68
CA VAL A 203 -27.09 7.65 -5.87
C VAL A 203 -27.42 7.15 -7.28
N PRO A 204 -28.55 6.46 -7.48
CA PRO A 204 -28.96 6.04 -8.82
C PRO A 204 -29.19 7.23 -9.76
N GLY A 205 -28.73 7.10 -11.00
CA GLY A 205 -28.96 8.06 -12.08
C GLY A 205 -27.67 8.55 -12.75
N ASP A 206 -27.87 9.16 -13.92
CA ASP A 206 -26.86 9.90 -14.66
C ASP A 206 -26.71 11.34 -14.15
N HIS A 207 -25.80 12.11 -14.76
CA HIS A 207 -25.47 13.50 -14.42
C HIS A 207 -26.69 14.43 -14.22
N SER A 208 -27.79 14.21 -14.92
CA SER A 208 -28.98 15.06 -14.87
C SER A 208 -30.16 14.39 -14.18
N SER A 209 -30.27 13.07 -14.26
CA SER A 209 -31.38 12.33 -13.64
C SER A 209 -31.22 12.15 -12.13
N LEU A 210 -29.99 12.18 -11.58
CA LEU A 210 -29.78 12.00 -10.13
C LEU A 210 -30.45 13.07 -9.24
N ILE A 211 -30.64 14.29 -9.76
CA ILE A 211 -31.32 15.39 -9.05
C ILE A 211 -32.81 15.50 -9.42
N ARG A 212 -33.32 14.55 -10.20
CA ARG A 212 -34.72 14.49 -10.65
C ARG A 212 -35.39 13.22 -10.12
N PRO A 213 -35.64 13.17 -8.79
CA PRO A 213 -36.28 12.01 -8.18
C PRO A 213 -37.64 11.72 -8.82
N THR A 214 -37.99 10.44 -8.88
CA THR A 214 -39.28 9.94 -9.37
C THR A 214 -39.95 9.08 -8.29
N PRO A 215 -41.27 8.82 -8.37
CA PRO A 215 -41.92 7.95 -7.37
C PRO A 215 -41.36 6.53 -7.33
N ALA A 216 -40.70 6.07 -8.40
CA ALA A 216 -40.03 4.77 -8.45
C ALA A 216 -38.62 4.80 -7.85
N ASP A 217 -37.96 5.96 -7.82
CA ASP A 217 -36.63 6.16 -7.25
C ASP A 217 -36.45 7.59 -6.74
N ASP A 218 -36.54 7.73 -5.42
CA ASP A 218 -36.45 8.99 -4.68
C ASP A 218 -35.18 9.04 -3.80
N THR A 219 -34.18 8.19 -4.08
CA THR A 219 -33.01 7.99 -3.22
C THR A 219 -32.25 9.29 -2.95
N ALA A 220 -32.03 10.12 -3.97
CA ALA A 220 -31.41 11.44 -3.82
C ALA A 220 -32.25 12.39 -2.94
N PHE A 221 -33.58 12.32 -3.02
CA PHE A 221 -34.48 13.09 -2.16
C PHE A 221 -34.43 12.60 -0.71
N ARG A 222 -34.42 11.29 -0.45
CA ARG A 222 -34.32 10.72 0.91
C ARG A 222 -33.01 11.12 1.61
N VAL A 223 -31.91 11.18 0.86
CA VAL A 223 -30.63 11.71 1.35
C VAL A 223 -30.77 13.19 1.76
N LEU A 224 -31.34 14.02 0.88
CA LEU A 224 -31.55 15.43 1.18
C LEU A 224 -32.51 15.63 2.37
N LYS A 225 -33.59 14.86 2.45
CA LYS A 225 -34.54 14.88 3.57
C LYS A 225 -33.83 14.63 4.90
N ARG A 226 -32.95 13.61 4.97
CA ARG A 226 -32.18 13.29 6.19
C ARG A 226 -31.28 14.44 6.62
N VAL A 227 -30.63 15.11 5.66
CA VAL A 227 -29.79 16.29 5.94
C VAL A 227 -30.64 17.41 6.53
N LEU A 228 -31.76 17.73 5.89
CA LEU A 228 -32.64 18.83 6.31
C LEU A 228 -33.25 18.59 7.71
N THR A 229 -33.71 17.37 8.00
CA THR A 229 -34.26 17.04 9.33
C THR A 229 -33.20 17.05 10.42
N THR A 230 -31.97 16.61 10.11
CA THR A 230 -30.84 16.66 11.06
C THR A 230 -30.44 18.09 11.40
N VAL A 231 -30.33 18.96 10.38
CA VAL A 231 -30.01 20.39 10.59
C VAL A 231 -31.11 21.08 11.39
N ALA A 232 -32.38 20.81 11.09
CA ALA A 232 -33.53 21.35 11.83
C ALA A 232 -33.48 20.96 13.32
N ALA A 233 -33.24 19.67 13.62
CA ALA A 233 -33.15 19.17 14.98
C ALA A 233 -31.99 19.81 15.78
N THR A 234 -30.85 20.00 15.13
CA THR A 234 -29.65 20.57 15.76
C THR A 234 -29.80 22.07 16.06
N ALA A 235 -30.43 22.83 15.15
CA ALA A 235 -30.71 24.25 15.37
C ALA A 235 -31.71 24.47 16.53
N HIS A 236 -32.67 23.56 16.71
CA HIS A 236 -33.59 23.58 17.86
C HIS A 236 -32.91 23.28 19.21
N GLN A 237 -31.82 22.51 19.23
CA GLN A 237 -31.05 22.22 20.46
C GLN A 237 -30.10 23.36 20.84
N GLN A 238 -29.42 24.01 19.88
CA GLN A 238 -28.45 25.07 20.16
C GLN A 238 -29.07 26.36 20.73
N GLN A 239 -30.36 26.63 20.48
CA GLN A 239 -31.08 27.74 21.12
C GLN A 239 -31.36 27.53 22.61
N ARG A 240 -31.18 26.31 23.15
CA ARG A 240 -31.44 25.99 24.56
C ARG A 240 -30.21 26.09 25.47
N THR A 241 -29.00 26.21 24.92
CA THR A 241 -27.74 26.01 25.69
C THR A 241 -26.70 27.13 25.52
N GLY A 242 -27.10 28.34 25.12
CA GLY A 242 -26.16 29.45 24.91
C GLY A 242 -25.75 30.22 26.18
N SER A 243 -24.77 29.70 26.94
CA SER A 243 -23.87 30.52 27.77
C SER A 243 -22.64 29.71 28.23
N ASP A 244 -21.48 30.34 28.12
CA ASP A 244 -20.15 29.94 28.63
C ASP A 244 -19.22 29.14 27.69
N GLN A 245 -18.23 29.89 27.20
CA GLN A 245 -17.05 29.46 26.45
C GLN A 245 -15.80 29.38 27.36
N ASP A 246 -14.84 28.59 26.89
CA ASP A 246 -13.38 28.78 26.91
C ASP A 246 -12.46 27.99 27.89
N GLU A 247 -11.32 27.63 27.28
CA GLU A 247 -9.99 27.20 27.77
C GLU A 247 -9.69 25.72 28.07
N ILE A 248 -8.79 25.14 27.25
CA ILE A 248 -7.92 24.02 27.64
C ILE A 248 -6.46 24.32 27.23
N ASP A 249 -5.58 24.24 28.23
CA ASP A 249 -4.13 24.50 28.26
C ASP A 249 -3.29 23.34 27.65
N PRO A 250 -2.26 23.59 26.82
CA PRO A 250 -1.44 22.56 26.21
C PRO A 250 -0.11 22.36 26.95
N ARG A 251 0.15 21.16 27.49
CA ARG A 251 1.50 20.69 27.86
C ARG A 251 1.47 19.20 28.22
N VAL A 252 2.17 18.35 27.47
CA VAL A 252 3.21 17.42 27.97
C VAL A 252 4.08 17.00 26.78
N THR A 253 5.39 17.08 27.01
CA THR A 253 6.54 16.94 26.13
C THR A 253 7.02 15.50 25.91
N GLU A 254 7.74 15.34 24.79
CA GLU A 254 8.52 14.19 24.31
C GLU A 254 9.44 13.51 25.35
N SER A 255 9.66 12.19 25.16
CA SER A 255 10.98 11.55 25.34
C SER A 255 11.01 10.21 24.60
N GLY A 256 11.93 10.05 23.64
CA GLY A 256 12.07 8.85 22.81
C GLY A 256 13.19 7.89 23.23
N SER A 257 13.29 6.76 22.53
CA SER A 257 14.54 6.11 22.07
C SER A 257 14.28 4.72 21.46
N GLY A 258 14.99 4.35 20.38
CA GLY A 258 15.48 2.96 20.21
C GLY A 258 15.11 2.15 18.95
N LYS A 259 15.67 2.52 17.79
CA LYS A 259 15.75 1.80 16.48
C LYS A 259 15.96 0.27 16.49
N GLN A 260 15.40 -0.42 15.46
CA GLN A 260 16.08 -1.57 14.80
C GLN A 260 15.78 -1.73 13.29
N LEU A 261 16.72 -1.23 12.48
CA LEU A 261 17.30 -1.70 11.20
C LEU A 261 16.43 -2.45 10.16
N SER A 262 15.64 -1.71 9.38
CA SER A 262 15.53 -1.95 7.94
C SER A 262 16.77 -1.37 7.25
N GLU A 263 17.33 -2.04 6.23
CA GLU A 263 18.40 -1.44 5.41
C GLU A 263 18.01 0.01 5.03
N PRO A 264 18.81 1.02 5.43
CA PRO A 264 18.41 2.41 5.31
C PRO A 264 18.35 2.83 3.83
N VAL A 265 17.51 3.82 3.50
CA VAL A 265 17.48 4.56 2.21
C VAL A 265 18.78 5.34 1.92
N THR A 266 19.93 4.77 2.29
CA THR A 266 21.26 5.32 2.07
C THR A 266 21.89 4.69 0.83
N PRO A 267 22.66 5.46 0.04
CA PRO A 267 23.41 4.92 -1.09
C PRO A 267 24.36 3.77 -0.70
N PRO A 268 24.59 2.78 -1.57
CA PRO A 268 25.49 1.64 -1.31
C PRO A 268 26.97 2.04 -1.37
N TRP A 269 27.46 2.79 -0.38
CA TRP A 269 28.80 3.36 -0.37
C TRP A 269 29.94 2.34 -0.49
N ALA A 270 29.71 1.09 -0.06
CA ALA A 270 30.69 0.01 -0.12
C ALA A 270 31.17 -0.30 -1.56
N ASP A 271 30.39 0.07 -2.57
CA ASP A 271 30.71 -0.17 -3.98
C ASP A 271 31.73 0.81 -4.55
N MET A 272 32.17 1.80 -3.76
CA MET A 272 33.08 2.87 -4.20
C MET A 272 34.57 2.56 -4.01
N LYS A 273 35.03 1.37 -4.40
CA LYS A 273 36.43 0.95 -4.19
C LYS A 273 37.44 1.70 -5.07
N HIS A 274 37.04 2.10 -6.28
CA HIS A 274 37.88 2.79 -7.26
C HIS A 274 37.19 4.07 -7.77
N PRO A 275 37.95 5.11 -8.16
CA PRO A 275 37.38 6.33 -8.72
C PRO A 275 36.62 6.06 -10.02
N ILE A 276 35.58 6.85 -10.28
CA ILE A 276 34.91 6.83 -11.58
C ILE A 276 35.86 7.39 -12.66
N ARG A 277 35.84 6.83 -13.87
CA ARG A 277 36.73 7.22 -14.98
C ARG A 277 35.92 7.58 -16.22
N GLY A 278 36.37 8.59 -16.97
CA GLY A 278 35.79 8.97 -18.27
C GLY A 278 34.38 9.54 -18.20
N ARG A 279 33.95 10.01 -17.01
CA ARG A 279 32.63 10.61 -16.78
C ARG A 279 32.71 12.06 -16.33
N ASP A 280 33.89 12.68 -16.37
CA ASP A 280 34.12 14.02 -15.84
C ASP A 280 33.25 15.07 -16.54
N GLN A 281 33.14 15.01 -17.87
CA GLN A 281 32.28 15.92 -18.63
C GLN A 281 30.80 15.69 -18.32
N LEU A 282 30.32 14.44 -18.31
CA LEU A 282 28.92 14.13 -17.96
C LEU A 282 28.56 14.59 -16.54
N LEU A 283 29.45 14.37 -15.58
CA LEU A 283 29.29 14.86 -14.22
C LEU A 283 29.30 16.38 -14.17
N ALA A 284 30.20 17.04 -14.92
CA ALA A 284 30.19 18.50 -15.02
C ALA A 284 28.89 19.01 -15.66
N ASP A 285 28.40 18.38 -16.73
CA ASP A 285 27.17 18.78 -17.40
C ASP A 285 25.95 18.64 -16.46
N ILE A 286 25.89 17.58 -15.66
CA ILE A 286 24.83 17.38 -14.65
C ILE A 286 25.00 18.35 -13.48
N ASP A 287 26.23 18.61 -13.03
CA ASP A 287 26.50 19.50 -11.89
C ASP A 287 26.24 20.99 -12.24
N HIS A 288 26.50 21.40 -13.50
CA HIS A 288 26.29 22.78 -13.98
C HIS A 288 24.89 23.02 -14.56
N ASP A 289 24.10 21.97 -14.82
CA ASP A 289 22.71 22.10 -15.24
C ASP A 289 21.83 22.40 -14.03
N HIS A 290 21.69 23.69 -13.72
CA HIS A 290 20.80 24.18 -12.67
C HIS A 290 19.37 24.38 -13.15
N THR A 291 19.08 24.12 -14.44
CA THR A 291 17.74 24.31 -15.02
C THR A 291 16.93 23.03 -14.96
N THR A 292 17.56 21.88 -15.19
CA THR A 292 16.91 20.59 -15.09
C THR A 292 16.89 20.12 -13.63
N ARG A 293 15.76 19.57 -13.18
CA ARG A 293 15.62 19.00 -11.83
C ARG A 293 15.52 17.49 -11.82
N VAL A 294 15.14 16.86 -12.95
CA VAL A 294 15.01 15.42 -13.11
C VAL A 294 15.97 14.91 -14.17
N HIS A 295 16.99 14.15 -13.75
CA HIS A 295 18.01 13.59 -14.65
C HIS A 295 17.82 12.08 -14.76
N VAL A 296 17.60 11.58 -15.97
CA VAL A 296 17.49 10.15 -16.23
C VAL A 296 18.80 9.65 -16.83
N LEU A 297 19.55 8.84 -16.10
CA LEU A 297 20.74 8.15 -16.58
C LEU A 297 20.28 6.88 -17.30
N SER A 298 20.42 6.86 -18.62
CA SER A 298 19.94 5.77 -19.46
C SER A 298 21.07 5.08 -20.23
N GLY A 299 20.90 3.79 -20.53
CA GLY A 299 21.87 3.01 -21.30
C GLY A 299 21.80 1.52 -20.99
N GLU A 300 22.65 0.74 -21.64
CA GLU A 300 22.67 -0.72 -21.51
C GLU A 300 23.06 -1.21 -20.10
N GLY A 301 22.82 -2.50 -19.85
CA GLY A 301 23.28 -3.19 -18.64
C GLY A 301 24.81 -3.08 -18.47
N GLY A 302 25.28 -2.77 -17.26
CA GLY A 302 26.72 -2.73 -16.99
C GLY A 302 27.50 -1.50 -17.49
N VAL A 303 26.84 -0.51 -18.12
CA VAL A 303 27.49 0.74 -18.58
C VAL A 303 27.91 1.69 -17.44
N GLY A 304 27.48 1.39 -16.21
CA GLY A 304 27.86 2.12 -15.00
C GLY A 304 26.86 3.20 -14.55
N LYS A 305 25.58 3.12 -14.94
CA LYS A 305 24.52 4.06 -14.53
C LYS A 305 24.43 4.20 -13.00
N THR A 306 24.29 3.09 -12.30
CA THR A 306 24.26 3.03 -10.82
C THR A 306 25.55 3.57 -10.20
N ARG A 307 26.72 3.31 -10.80
CA ARG A 307 28.00 3.86 -10.32
C ARG A 307 28.08 5.37 -10.51
N LEU A 308 27.57 5.90 -11.62
CA LEU A 308 27.48 7.33 -11.88
C LEU A 308 26.51 8.02 -10.91
N ALA A 309 25.33 7.44 -10.68
CA ALA A 309 24.38 7.91 -9.66
C ALA A 309 25.02 7.92 -8.26
N LEU A 310 25.83 6.91 -7.92
CA LEU A 310 26.54 6.83 -6.64
C LEU A 310 27.64 7.90 -6.50
N GLU A 311 28.31 8.27 -7.60
CA GLU A 311 29.25 9.41 -7.62
C GLU A 311 28.50 10.73 -7.42
N ILE A 312 27.37 10.94 -8.10
CA ILE A 312 26.51 12.13 -7.91
C ILE A 312 26.05 12.20 -6.45
N ALA A 313 25.59 11.07 -5.88
CA ALA A 313 25.24 10.96 -4.46
C ALA A 313 26.40 11.33 -3.54
N GLN A 314 27.63 10.89 -3.86
CA GLN A 314 28.81 11.22 -3.06
C GLN A 314 29.14 12.72 -3.11
N ARG A 315 29.06 13.33 -4.29
CA ARG A 315 29.28 14.77 -4.48
C ARG A 315 28.24 15.61 -3.74
N ALA A 316 26.96 15.26 -3.89
CA ALA A 316 25.86 15.88 -3.15
C ALA A 316 26.07 15.79 -1.63
N LYS A 317 26.43 14.60 -1.12
CA LYS A 317 26.74 14.42 0.31
C LYS A 317 27.93 15.26 0.78
N ARG A 318 28.99 15.40 -0.04
CA ARG A 318 30.15 16.26 0.28
C ARG A 318 29.80 17.75 0.27
N ALA A 319 28.85 18.15 -0.57
CA ALA A 319 28.29 19.50 -0.60
C ALA A 319 27.30 19.76 0.55
N GLY A 320 27.01 18.76 1.38
CA GLY A 320 26.09 18.87 2.52
C GLY A 320 24.62 18.69 2.16
N GLU A 321 24.31 18.18 0.97
CA GLU A 321 22.94 17.87 0.55
C GLU A 321 22.40 16.63 1.28
N MET A 322 21.08 16.58 1.48
CA MET A 322 20.39 15.37 1.96
C MET A 322 20.25 14.39 0.79
N VAL A 323 20.58 13.10 0.99
CA VAL A 323 20.58 12.11 -0.10
C VAL A 323 19.78 10.87 0.30
N TRP A 324 18.81 10.50 -0.53
CA TRP A 324 18.02 9.28 -0.38
C TRP A 324 18.14 8.38 -1.60
N TRP A 325 18.38 7.09 -1.36
CA TRP A 325 18.53 6.05 -2.37
C TRP A 325 17.36 5.07 -2.34
N ILE A 326 16.58 5.07 -3.43
CA ILE A 326 15.36 4.31 -3.58
C ILE A 326 15.61 3.17 -4.55
N ARG A 327 15.64 1.94 -4.01
CA ARG A 327 15.67 0.74 -4.83
C ARG A 327 14.27 0.40 -5.33
N MET A 328 14.10 0.27 -6.64
CA MET A 328 12.78 0.08 -7.26
C MET A 328 12.09 -1.22 -6.83
N GLU A 329 12.84 -2.23 -6.39
CA GLU A 329 12.31 -3.46 -5.80
C GLU A 329 11.57 -3.19 -4.47
N ARG A 330 11.90 -2.10 -3.78
CA ARG A 330 11.35 -1.71 -2.48
C ARG A 330 10.72 -0.32 -2.46
N LEU A 331 10.32 0.21 -3.62
CA LEU A 331 9.83 1.58 -3.84
C LEU A 331 8.92 2.10 -2.70
N ASN A 332 7.78 1.44 -2.45
CA ASN A 332 6.83 1.88 -1.43
C ASN A 332 7.42 1.92 -0.01
N GLY A 333 8.24 0.93 0.36
CA GLY A 333 8.86 0.87 1.69
C GLY A 333 9.96 1.92 1.86
N CYS A 334 10.77 2.14 0.81
CA CYS A 334 11.79 3.19 0.80
C CYS A 334 11.14 4.57 0.90
N MET A 335 10.08 4.84 0.12
CA MET A 335 9.40 6.15 0.16
C MET A 335 8.68 6.42 1.48
N ARG A 336 8.15 5.38 2.15
CA ARG A 336 7.62 5.51 3.52
C ARG A 336 8.74 5.95 4.49
N GLN A 337 9.91 5.33 4.39
CA GLN A 337 11.06 5.70 5.22
C GLN A 337 11.54 7.13 4.93
N VAL A 338 11.49 7.59 3.68
CA VAL A 338 11.79 8.99 3.32
C VAL A 338 10.79 9.93 4.01
N ALA A 339 9.48 9.64 3.98
CA ALA A 339 8.47 10.46 4.66
C ALA A 339 8.77 10.59 6.17
N THR A 340 9.11 9.48 6.83
CA THR A 340 9.51 9.48 8.25
C THR A 340 10.76 10.31 8.49
N LEU A 341 11.79 10.19 7.64
CA LEU A 341 13.04 10.95 7.76
C LEU A 341 12.87 12.45 7.50
N LEU A 342 11.85 12.84 6.71
CA LEU A 342 11.47 14.24 6.48
C LEU A 342 10.68 14.84 7.65
N GLY A 343 10.38 14.07 8.70
CA GLY A 343 9.69 14.54 9.90
C GLY A 343 8.18 14.60 9.75
N ALA A 344 7.61 13.87 8.79
CA ALA A 344 6.15 13.75 8.72
C ALA A 344 5.63 13.06 9.99
N PRO A 345 4.55 13.57 10.61
CA PRO A 345 3.93 12.88 11.71
C PRO A 345 3.47 11.48 11.26
N GLU A 346 3.41 10.52 12.19
CA GLU A 346 2.99 9.15 11.89
C GLU A 346 1.65 9.13 11.13
N ASN A 347 0.69 9.93 11.60
CA ASN A 347 -0.67 9.96 11.10
C ASN A 347 -0.81 10.33 9.59
N PRO A 348 -0.18 11.39 9.05
CA PRO A 348 -0.12 11.61 7.60
C PRO A 348 0.50 10.45 6.81
N ILE A 349 1.61 9.86 7.28
CA ILE A 349 2.26 8.72 6.60
C ILE A 349 1.31 7.54 6.53
N GLU A 350 0.65 7.26 7.63
CA GLU A 350 -0.29 6.16 7.80
C GLU A 350 -1.49 6.36 6.87
N ARG A 351 -2.14 7.52 6.91
CA ARG A 351 -3.24 7.89 6.00
C ARG A 351 -2.87 7.75 4.53
N ALA A 352 -1.66 8.13 4.14
CA ALA A 352 -1.24 8.08 2.76
C ALA A 352 -0.98 6.64 2.29
N TRP A 353 -0.26 5.83 3.06
CA TRP A 353 -0.04 4.40 2.75
C TRP A 353 -1.29 3.54 2.92
N MET A 354 -2.31 4.12 3.54
CA MET A 354 -3.70 3.68 3.58
C MET A 354 -4.57 4.29 2.49
N GLY A 355 -4.08 4.78 1.35
CA GLY A 355 -4.94 5.16 0.22
C GLY A 355 -6.04 6.22 0.50
N ILE A 356 -6.11 6.78 1.72
CA ILE A 356 -7.00 7.86 2.16
C ILE A 356 -6.44 9.18 1.63
N ALA A 357 -5.11 9.24 1.49
CA ALA A 357 -4.38 10.25 0.75
C ALA A 357 -3.38 9.54 -0.18
N SER A 358 -2.82 10.25 -1.16
CA SER A 358 -1.80 9.68 -2.03
C SER A 358 -0.45 9.60 -1.30
N PRO A 359 0.17 8.41 -1.15
CA PRO A 359 1.53 8.24 -0.62
C PRO A 359 2.56 9.15 -1.29
N ALA A 360 2.45 9.21 -2.62
CA ALA A 360 3.33 10.02 -3.42
C ALA A 360 3.09 11.51 -3.17
N GLU A 361 1.84 11.95 -3.03
CA GLU A 361 1.52 13.34 -2.74
C GLU A 361 2.13 13.81 -1.42
N LEU A 362 1.99 12.99 -0.36
CA LEU A 362 2.57 13.31 0.94
C LEU A 362 4.09 13.45 0.87
N VAL A 363 4.78 12.48 0.25
CA VAL A 363 6.25 12.56 0.19
C VAL A 363 6.69 13.77 -0.63
N TRP A 364 6.01 14.04 -1.74
CA TRP A 364 6.34 15.17 -2.58
C TRP A 364 6.03 16.52 -1.92
N SER A 365 4.96 16.65 -1.14
CA SER A 365 4.71 17.86 -0.36
C SER A 365 5.83 18.11 0.66
N LEU A 366 6.24 17.07 1.40
CA LEU A 366 7.33 17.16 2.37
C LEU A 366 8.68 17.49 1.73
N LEU A 367 8.97 16.91 0.57
CA LEU A 367 10.18 17.20 -0.21
C LEU A 367 10.18 18.66 -0.71
N ASN A 368 9.02 19.14 -1.17
CA ASN A 368 8.85 20.51 -1.66
C ASN A 368 8.91 21.56 -0.54
N GLU A 369 8.60 21.18 0.71
CA GLU A 369 8.74 22.04 1.89
C GLU A 369 10.20 22.22 2.35
N GLN A 370 11.13 21.36 1.89
CA GLN A 370 12.51 21.42 2.32
C GLN A 370 13.21 22.69 1.83
N ARG A 371 13.88 23.39 2.75
CA ARG A 371 14.72 24.58 2.47
C ARG A 371 16.21 24.27 2.42
N ARG A 372 16.57 22.99 2.39
CA ARG A 372 17.95 22.51 2.29
C ARG A 372 18.09 21.73 0.99
N PRO A 373 19.21 21.86 0.26
CA PRO A 373 19.48 21.06 -0.92
C PRO A 373 19.31 19.57 -0.66
N TRP A 374 18.61 18.88 -1.54
CA TRP A 374 18.37 17.45 -1.44
C TRP A 374 18.39 16.73 -2.78
N LEU A 375 18.73 15.45 -2.73
CA LEU A 375 18.86 14.55 -3.86
C LEU A 375 18.09 13.24 -3.59
N LEU A 376 17.13 12.94 -4.46
CA LEU A 376 16.38 11.68 -4.46
C LEU A 376 16.83 10.83 -5.65
N ILE A 377 17.23 9.58 -5.41
CA ILE A 377 17.74 8.68 -6.45
C ILE A 377 16.84 7.46 -6.58
N PHE A 378 16.27 7.23 -7.76
CA PHE A 378 15.57 5.98 -8.11
C PHE A 378 16.51 5.08 -8.91
N ASP A 379 16.95 3.99 -8.28
CA ASP A 379 17.89 3.03 -8.86
C ASP A 379 17.13 1.83 -9.45
N ASN A 380 17.57 1.38 -10.63
CA ASN A 380 16.99 0.25 -11.37
C ASN A 380 15.52 0.41 -11.84
N ALA A 381 15.14 1.62 -12.29
CA ALA A 381 13.79 1.93 -12.81
C ALA A 381 13.59 1.48 -14.26
N ASP A 382 13.87 0.20 -14.54
CA ASP A 382 13.78 -0.40 -15.89
C ASP A 382 12.33 -0.59 -16.38
N LYS A 383 11.36 -0.52 -15.47
CA LYS A 383 9.90 -0.50 -15.70
C LYS A 383 9.33 0.84 -15.22
N PRO A 384 9.46 1.90 -16.02
CA PRO A 384 9.14 3.26 -15.59
C PRO A 384 7.69 3.38 -15.10
N GLU A 385 6.75 2.61 -15.65
CA GLU A 385 5.32 2.62 -15.30
C GLU A 385 5.06 2.42 -13.80
N ARG A 386 5.98 1.78 -13.06
CA ARG A 386 5.91 1.62 -11.60
C ARG A 386 6.07 2.93 -10.82
N LEU A 387 6.63 3.96 -11.46
CA LEU A 387 6.76 5.30 -10.90
C LEU A 387 5.53 6.19 -11.18
N ALA A 388 4.65 5.79 -12.09
CA ALA A 388 3.40 6.48 -12.35
C ALA A 388 2.33 6.15 -11.31
N ALA A 389 1.31 7.00 -11.22
CA ALA A 389 0.08 6.65 -10.53
C ALA A 389 -0.72 5.56 -11.30
N PRO A 390 -1.55 4.75 -10.62
CA PRO A 390 -2.35 3.72 -11.28
C PRO A 390 -3.18 4.28 -12.45
N GLY A 391 -3.06 3.67 -13.62
CA GLY A 391 -3.78 4.06 -14.84
C GLY A 391 -3.28 5.35 -15.54
N GLN A 392 -2.17 5.92 -15.06
CA GLN A 392 -1.58 7.16 -15.61
C GLN A 392 -0.24 6.89 -16.31
N HIS A 393 0.23 7.85 -17.10
CA HIS A 393 1.56 7.85 -17.67
C HIS A 393 2.53 8.62 -16.75
N ILE A 394 3.80 8.24 -16.73
CA ILE A 394 4.82 8.93 -15.93
C ILE A 394 4.97 10.38 -16.36
N GLY A 395 4.82 10.61 -17.67
CA GLY A 395 4.84 11.92 -18.31
C GLY A 395 3.86 12.94 -17.71
N ASP A 396 2.82 12.47 -17.03
CA ASP A 396 1.80 13.31 -16.41
C ASP A 396 2.30 13.99 -15.13
N GLY A 397 3.47 13.58 -14.60
CA GLY A 397 4.03 14.14 -13.37
C GLY A 397 3.23 13.77 -12.12
N VAL A 398 2.43 12.70 -12.19
CA VAL A 398 1.60 12.18 -11.11
C VAL A 398 2.13 10.81 -10.69
N GLY A 399 2.32 10.62 -9.39
CA GLY A 399 2.91 9.40 -8.82
C GLY A 399 4.26 9.66 -8.16
N TRP A 400 5.11 8.63 -8.12
CA TRP A 400 6.37 8.62 -7.38
C TRP A 400 7.47 9.47 -8.03
N LEU A 401 7.48 9.59 -9.35
CA LEU A 401 8.39 10.48 -10.06
C LEU A 401 7.69 11.81 -10.38
N ARG A 402 8.21 12.91 -9.84
CA ARG A 402 7.75 14.27 -10.13
C ARG A 402 8.93 15.23 -10.28
N GLU A 403 8.63 16.43 -10.75
CA GLU A 403 9.58 17.53 -10.76
C GLU A 403 9.52 18.28 -9.42
N PRO A 404 10.67 18.54 -8.76
CA PRO A 404 10.74 19.42 -7.59
C PRO A 404 10.17 20.80 -7.89
N GLU A 405 9.28 21.29 -7.03
CA GLU A 405 8.69 22.63 -7.18
C GLU A 405 9.60 23.76 -6.69
N ASN A 406 10.71 23.40 -6.03
CA ASN A 406 11.67 24.32 -5.46
C ASN A 406 13.06 24.16 -6.10
N ASP A 407 13.93 25.15 -5.86
CA ASP A 407 15.31 25.14 -6.35
C ASP A 407 16.27 24.29 -5.51
N TYR A 408 15.78 23.64 -4.45
CA TYR A 408 16.58 22.82 -3.54
C TYR A 408 16.62 21.35 -3.95
N GLY A 409 15.59 20.86 -4.64
CA GLY A 409 15.42 19.46 -4.95
C GLY A 409 16.03 19.03 -6.27
N ARG A 410 16.57 17.82 -6.31
CA ARG A 410 17.02 17.16 -7.54
C ARG A 410 16.69 15.68 -7.50
N VAL A 411 16.28 15.14 -8.65
CA VAL A 411 15.98 13.72 -8.83
C VAL A 411 16.92 13.12 -9.85
N VAL A 412 17.47 11.95 -9.53
CA VAL A 412 18.23 11.13 -10.48
C VAL A 412 17.56 9.77 -10.62
N VAL A 413 17.33 9.33 -11.85
CA VAL A 413 16.77 8.01 -12.16
C VAL A 413 17.81 7.22 -12.94
N THR A 414 18.02 5.95 -12.62
CA THR A 414 18.78 5.03 -13.50
C THR A 414 17.83 4.04 -14.15
N SER A 415 17.91 3.88 -15.47
CA SER A 415 17.04 2.98 -16.22
C SER A 415 17.70 2.45 -17.49
N ARG A 416 17.25 1.31 -18.01
CA ARG A 416 17.50 0.88 -19.40
C ARG A 416 16.62 1.62 -20.42
N GLN A 417 15.52 2.23 -19.99
CA GLN A 417 14.64 2.97 -20.88
C GLN A 417 15.28 4.32 -21.28
N GLY A 418 15.54 4.49 -22.57
CA GLY A 418 16.22 5.67 -23.14
C GLY A 418 15.36 6.49 -24.09
N ASP A 419 14.10 6.12 -24.26
CA ASP A 419 13.09 6.91 -24.96
C ASP A 419 12.65 8.09 -24.08
N GLU A 420 12.91 9.30 -24.55
CA GLU A 420 12.54 10.54 -23.86
C GLU A 420 11.03 10.70 -23.71
N SER A 421 10.23 10.10 -24.62
CA SER A 421 8.77 10.20 -24.59
C SER A 421 8.12 9.45 -23.42
N VAL A 422 8.84 8.51 -22.80
CA VAL A 422 8.38 7.75 -21.63
C VAL A 422 8.45 8.57 -20.35
N TRP A 423 9.40 9.51 -20.26
CA TRP A 423 9.70 10.26 -19.04
C TRP A 423 8.92 11.57 -18.96
N THR A 424 9.08 12.30 -17.85
CA THR A 424 8.43 13.61 -17.69
C THR A 424 8.97 14.61 -18.72
N PRO A 425 8.14 15.53 -19.27
CA PRO A 425 8.57 16.48 -20.30
C PRO A 425 9.75 17.37 -19.91
N ASN A 426 9.93 17.61 -18.61
CA ASN A 426 11.02 18.43 -18.06
C ASN A 426 12.20 17.59 -17.54
N SER A 427 12.19 16.28 -17.79
CA SER A 427 13.35 15.43 -17.52
C SER A 427 14.37 15.51 -18.64
N ARG A 428 15.64 15.37 -18.28
CA ARG A 428 16.73 15.23 -19.26
C ARG A 428 17.26 13.82 -19.23
N VAL A 429 17.15 13.12 -20.36
CA VAL A 429 17.72 11.78 -20.52
C VAL A 429 19.18 11.90 -20.94
N HIS A 430 20.07 11.42 -20.10
CA HIS A 430 21.51 11.31 -20.33
C HIS A 430 21.80 9.89 -20.81
N ARG A 431 21.97 9.72 -22.11
CA ARG A 431 22.42 8.44 -22.68
C ARG A 431 23.89 8.24 -22.35
N ILE A 432 24.16 7.25 -21.50
CA ILE A 432 25.49 6.96 -20.98
C ILE A 432 26.21 6.05 -21.97
N PRO A 433 27.27 6.53 -22.66
CA PRO A 433 28.02 5.72 -23.61
C PRO A 433 28.94 4.74 -22.89
N THR A 434 29.51 3.78 -23.60
CA THR A 434 30.68 3.03 -23.10
C THR A 434 31.88 3.96 -22.91
N LEU A 435 32.92 3.51 -22.20
CA LEU A 435 34.11 4.31 -21.93
C LEU A 435 35.03 4.34 -23.15
N GLU A 436 35.59 5.52 -23.42
CA GLU A 436 36.72 5.65 -24.34
C GLU A 436 37.92 4.82 -23.85
N SER A 437 38.74 4.38 -24.80
CA SER A 437 39.82 3.42 -24.57
C SER A 437 40.83 3.86 -23.48
N PHE A 438 41.13 5.15 -23.35
CA PHE A 438 41.99 5.66 -22.29
C PHE A 438 41.32 5.65 -20.91
N ALA A 439 40.03 6.00 -20.84
CA ALA A 439 39.29 5.94 -19.59
C ALA A 439 39.10 4.48 -19.13
N GLY A 440 38.82 3.56 -20.05
CA GLY A 440 38.72 2.14 -19.74
C GLY A 440 40.07 1.52 -19.37
N ALA A 441 41.17 1.95 -20.00
CA ALA A 441 42.52 1.58 -19.56
C ALA A 441 42.81 2.02 -18.12
N ALA A 442 42.33 3.20 -17.71
CA ALA A 442 42.47 3.67 -16.34
C ALA A 442 41.69 2.78 -15.35
N VAL A 443 40.47 2.33 -15.70
CA VAL A 443 39.70 1.36 -14.89
C VAL A 443 40.49 0.06 -14.68
N LEU A 444 41.02 -0.52 -15.76
CA LEU A 444 41.83 -1.75 -15.69
C LEU A 444 43.05 -1.59 -14.76
N ARG A 445 43.74 -0.45 -14.86
CA ARG A 445 44.94 -0.16 -14.06
C ARG A 445 44.65 0.20 -12.61
N ASP A 446 43.48 0.78 -12.32
CA ASP A 446 43.06 1.06 -10.95
C ASP A 446 42.87 -0.25 -10.16
N ILE A 447 42.42 -1.30 -10.84
CA ILE A 447 42.23 -2.65 -10.27
C ILE A 447 43.54 -3.44 -10.30
N PHE A 448 44.23 -3.49 -11.45
CA PHE A 448 45.46 -4.26 -11.61
C PHE A 448 46.63 -3.41 -12.15
N ARG A 449 47.42 -2.86 -11.22
CA ARG A 449 48.54 -1.96 -11.55
C ARG A 449 49.72 -2.64 -12.26
N ALA A 450 49.92 -3.94 -12.04
CA ALA A 450 51.06 -4.70 -12.58
C ALA A 450 50.81 -5.26 -14.00
N GLY A 451 49.72 -4.85 -14.66
CA GLY A 451 49.27 -5.44 -15.92
C GLY A 451 50.02 -5.07 -17.20
N GLY A 452 51.10 -4.28 -17.12
CA GLY A 452 51.89 -3.86 -18.27
C GLY A 452 51.77 -2.37 -18.58
N SER A 453 51.98 -2.00 -19.83
CA SER A 453 52.01 -0.59 -20.25
C SER A 453 50.59 0.01 -20.33
N VAL A 454 50.51 1.34 -20.40
CA VAL A 454 49.24 2.05 -20.63
C VAL A 454 48.65 1.71 -22.00
N LEU A 455 49.51 1.45 -22.99
CA LEU A 455 49.09 1.08 -24.33
C LEU A 455 48.45 -0.31 -24.33
N ASP A 456 49.01 -1.28 -23.61
CA ASP A 456 48.41 -2.62 -23.49
C ASP A 456 47.03 -2.58 -22.83
N ALA A 457 46.88 -1.77 -21.77
CA ALA A 457 45.61 -1.55 -21.10
C ALA A 457 44.57 -0.89 -22.03
N ARG A 458 45.02 0.04 -22.88
CA ARG A 458 44.17 0.72 -23.87
C ARG A 458 43.70 -0.23 -24.96
N GLU A 459 44.59 -1.06 -25.50
CA GLU A 459 44.22 -2.08 -26.48
C GLU A 459 43.19 -3.06 -25.92
N LEU A 460 43.42 -3.56 -24.70
CA LEU A 460 42.46 -4.44 -24.02
C LEU A 460 41.12 -3.72 -23.76
N SER A 461 41.15 -2.43 -23.41
CA SER A 461 39.94 -1.65 -23.23
C SER A 461 39.11 -1.52 -24.50
N THR A 462 39.77 -1.33 -25.65
CA THR A 462 39.11 -1.27 -26.96
C THR A 462 38.49 -2.62 -27.30
N GLU A 463 39.21 -3.73 -27.10
CA GLU A 463 38.72 -5.09 -27.33
C GLU A 463 37.48 -5.41 -26.48
N LEU A 464 37.48 -4.96 -25.21
CA LEU A 464 36.36 -5.12 -24.29
C LEU A 464 35.20 -4.15 -24.55
N GLY A 465 35.22 -3.40 -25.65
CA GLY A 465 34.16 -2.46 -26.06
C GLY A 465 33.91 -1.32 -25.07
N GLY A 466 34.86 -1.03 -24.17
CA GLY A 466 34.75 0.06 -23.20
C GLY A 466 33.67 -0.10 -22.13
N LEU A 467 32.99 -1.25 -22.00
CA LEU A 467 31.93 -1.42 -21.01
C LEU A 467 32.51 -1.57 -19.59
N PRO A 468 32.18 -0.69 -18.62
CA PRO A 468 32.75 -0.74 -17.27
C PRO A 468 32.61 -2.08 -16.55
N LEU A 469 31.49 -2.79 -16.72
CA LEU A 469 31.29 -4.12 -16.13
C LEU A 469 32.33 -5.13 -16.66
N ARG A 470 32.57 -5.16 -17.97
CA ARG A 470 33.58 -6.03 -18.61
C ARG A 470 34.99 -5.67 -18.18
N LEU A 471 35.31 -4.36 -18.19
CA LEU A 471 36.62 -3.85 -17.78
C LEU A 471 36.93 -4.19 -16.31
N ARG A 472 35.95 -4.00 -15.41
CA ARG A 472 36.10 -4.34 -13.99
C ARG A 472 36.34 -5.83 -13.82
N GLN A 473 35.54 -6.66 -14.47
CA GLN A 473 35.66 -8.11 -14.37
C GLN A 473 37.01 -8.63 -14.92
N ALA A 474 37.48 -8.08 -16.06
CA ALA A 474 38.82 -8.40 -16.59
C ALA A 474 39.94 -7.96 -15.65
N GLY A 475 39.82 -6.78 -15.03
CA GLY A 475 40.76 -6.30 -14.01
C GLY A 475 40.82 -7.21 -12.78
N VAL A 476 39.66 -7.62 -12.25
CA VAL A 476 39.57 -8.52 -11.09
C VAL A 476 40.09 -9.91 -11.45
N HIS A 477 39.79 -10.42 -12.65
CA HIS A 477 40.38 -11.67 -13.14
C HIS A 477 41.91 -11.59 -13.13
N LEU A 478 42.49 -10.54 -13.70
CA LEU A 478 43.94 -10.34 -13.77
C LEU A 478 44.58 -10.23 -12.39
N GLU A 479 43.98 -9.44 -11.50
CA GLU A 479 44.43 -9.33 -10.13
C GLU A 479 44.40 -10.70 -9.44
N SER A 480 43.28 -11.42 -9.57
CA SER A 480 43.10 -12.74 -9.00
C SER A 480 44.16 -13.70 -9.54
N ALA A 481 44.31 -13.83 -10.86
CA ALA A 481 45.26 -14.71 -11.54
C ALA A 481 46.72 -14.54 -11.07
N ASN A 482 47.07 -13.35 -10.56
CA ASN A 482 48.42 -13.02 -10.12
C ASN A 482 48.61 -12.99 -8.58
N ARG A 483 47.56 -13.07 -7.76
CA ARG A 483 47.69 -13.07 -6.27
C ARG A 483 48.37 -14.33 -5.71
N ASN A 484 48.29 -15.47 -6.38
CA ASN A 484 48.93 -16.72 -5.98
C ASN A 484 49.77 -17.28 -7.14
N VAL A 485 51.10 -17.31 -6.98
CA VAL A 485 52.10 -17.72 -7.99
C VAL A 485 51.93 -19.17 -8.51
N ILE A 486 50.98 -19.92 -7.95
CA ILE A 486 50.81 -21.37 -8.14
C ILE A 486 50.08 -21.73 -9.45
N TYR A 487 49.30 -20.83 -10.06
CA TYR A 487 48.62 -21.16 -11.32
C TYR A 487 49.62 -21.17 -12.50
N GLN A 488 49.94 -22.37 -13.01
CA GLN A 488 50.80 -22.62 -14.18
C GLN A 488 50.04 -23.34 -15.29
N GLY A 489 48.77 -22.99 -15.52
CA GLY A 489 48.00 -23.52 -16.65
C GLY A 489 48.70 -23.26 -18.00
N PRO A 490 48.31 -24.00 -19.06
CA PRO A 490 49.04 -24.01 -20.33
C PRO A 490 49.14 -22.65 -21.06
N ARG A 491 48.28 -21.67 -20.71
CA ARG A 491 48.34 -20.28 -21.18
C ARG A 491 48.05 -19.32 -20.02
N PRO A 492 49.03 -19.01 -19.16
CA PRO A 492 48.76 -18.21 -17.97
C PRO A 492 48.50 -16.76 -18.35
N VAL A 493 47.32 -16.27 -18.00
CA VAL A 493 46.94 -14.86 -18.16
C VAL A 493 47.60 -14.05 -17.04
N ARG A 494 48.62 -13.26 -17.38
CA ARG A 494 49.49 -12.55 -16.43
C ARG A 494 49.38 -11.04 -16.50
N ASN A 495 49.04 -10.51 -17.67
CA ASN A 495 49.05 -9.10 -17.99
C ASN A 495 47.97 -8.76 -19.04
N PHE A 496 47.78 -7.48 -19.34
CA PHE A 496 46.73 -7.04 -20.27
C PHE A 496 46.86 -7.67 -21.67
N GLN A 497 48.09 -7.83 -22.17
CA GLN A 497 48.35 -8.42 -23.49
C GLN A 497 47.96 -9.90 -23.53
N THR A 498 48.39 -10.70 -22.54
CA THR A 498 48.04 -12.12 -22.44
C THR A 498 46.55 -12.35 -22.24
N TYR A 499 45.86 -11.46 -21.51
CA TYR A 499 44.40 -11.51 -21.38
C TYR A 499 43.74 -11.26 -22.73
N ARG A 500 44.15 -10.21 -23.46
CA ARG A 500 43.63 -9.87 -24.78
C ARG A 500 43.80 -11.03 -25.76
N LEU A 501 44.99 -11.65 -25.80
CA LEU A 501 45.25 -12.82 -26.66
C LEU A 501 44.40 -14.04 -26.29
N ALA A 502 44.23 -14.32 -24.99
CA ALA A 502 43.37 -15.41 -24.52
C ALA A 502 41.91 -15.19 -24.93
N LEU A 503 41.44 -13.95 -24.82
CA LEU A 503 40.12 -13.52 -25.21
C LEU A 503 39.90 -13.66 -26.74
N GLN A 504 40.82 -13.15 -27.56
CA GLN A 504 40.77 -13.27 -29.04
C GLN A 504 40.78 -14.71 -29.53
N SER A 505 41.60 -15.57 -28.91
CA SER A 505 41.70 -16.99 -29.31
C SER A 505 40.40 -17.79 -29.12
N ARG A 506 39.44 -17.28 -28.36
CA ARG A 506 38.11 -17.89 -28.21
C ARG A 506 37.17 -17.58 -29.37
N TRP A 507 37.43 -16.52 -30.13
CA TRP A 507 36.59 -16.11 -31.27
C TRP A 507 37.15 -16.54 -32.62
N GLU A 508 38.46 -16.77 -32.73
CA GLU A 508 39.05 -17.35 -33.95
C GLU A 508 38.50 -18.77 -34.25
N SER A 509 37.86 -19.43 -33.26
CA SER A 509 37.18 -20.72 -33.40
C SER A 509 35.69 -20.64 -33.72
N THR A 510 35.10 -19.45 -33.80
CA THR A 510 33.68 -19.23 -34.16
C THR A 510 33.61 -18.58 -35.55
N GLU A 511 32.82 -19.14 -36.48
CA GLU A 511 32.76 -18.71 -37.91
C GLU A 511 32.27 -17.25 -38.13
N GLU A 512 31.88 -16.54 -37.07
CA GLU A 512 31.42 -15.15 -37.12
C GLU A 512 32.60 -14.18 -36.94
N SER A 513 33.01 -13.56 -38.04
CA SER A 513 33.98 -12.45 -38.01
C SER A 513 33.33 -11.22 -37.34
N PRO A 514 34.03 -10.49 -36.44
CA PRO A 514 33.47 -9.31 -35.80
C PRO A 514 33.25 -8.18 -36.83
N GLY A 515 32.00 -8.00 -37.27
CA GLY A 515 31.52 -6.76 -37.88
C GLY A 515 31.34 -5.67 -36.81
N GLU A 516 30.81 -4.50 -37.20
CA GLU A 516 30.48 -3.41 -36.27
C GLU A 516 29.82 -3.92 -34.97
N LEU A 517 30.23 -3.36 -33.82
CA LEU A 517 29.76 -3.74 -32.48
C LEU A 517 28.23 -3.63 -32.38
N ASP A 518 27.51 -4.71 -32.68
CA ASP A 518 26.09 -4.85 -32.39
C ASP A 518 25.86 -5.37 -30.96
N GLU A 519 24.60 -5.39 -30.53
CA GLU A 519 24.17 -5.84 -29.21
C GLU A 519 24.56 -7.32 -28.95
N ALA A 520 24.51 -8.18 -29.96
CA ALA A 520 24.87 -9.60 -29.85
C ALA A 520 26.37 -9.78 -29.60
N LEU A 521 27.23 -9.02 -30.28
CA LEU A 521 28.67 -9.00 -30.03
C LEU A 521 28.99 -8.53 -28.60
N GLY A 522 28.27 -7.52 -28.10
CA GLY A 522 28.39 -7.03 -26.72
C GLY A 522 28.06 -8.07 -25.65
N LEU A 523 26.99 -8.84 -25.85
CA LEU A 523 26.59 -9.95 -24.96
C LEU A 523 27.63 -11.09 -25.01
N ASN A 524 28.11 -11.45 -26.20
CA ASN A 524 29.14 -12.47 -26.39
C ASN A 524 30.46 -12.09 -25.71
N LEU A 525 30.86 -10.81 -25.78
CA LEU A 525 32.02 -10.28 -25.07
C LEU A 525 31.86 -10.41 -23.55
N THR A 526 30.66 -10.11 -23.03
CA THR A 526 30.38 -10.22 -21.59
C THR A 526 30.41 -11.68 -21.12
N ARG A 527 29.83 -12.60 -21.91
CA ARG A 527 29.94 -14.06 -21.67
C ARG A 527 31.40 -14.52 -21.66
N GLY A 528 32.20 -14.13 -22.66
CA GLY A 528 33.62 -14.50 -22.74
C GLY A 528 34.44 -14.08 -21.50
N VAL A 529 34.18 -12.88 -20.97
CA VAL A 529 34.85 -12.39 -19.74
C VAL A 529 34.42 -13.18 -18.49
N ILE A 530 33.15 -13.57 -18.40
CA ILE A 530 32.65 -14.45 -17.33
C ILE A 530 33.30 -15.83 -17.46
N ASP A 531 33.29 -16.42 -18.65
CA ASP A 531 33.85 -17.75 -18.90
C ASP A 531 35.35 -17.82 -18.62
N MET A 532 36.12 -16.79 -18.97
CA MET A 532 37.53 -16.73 -18.59
C MET A 532 37.72 -16.75 -17.07
N SER A 533 36.86 -16.03 -16.33
CA SER A 533 36.89 -15.98 -14.87
C SER A 533 36.47 -17.31 -14.22
N LEU A 534 35.47 -17.98 -14.79
CA LEU A 534 35.08 -19.34 -14.40
C LEU A 534 36.17 -20.36 -14.72
N THR A 535 36.82 -20.25 -15.89
CA THR A 535 37.97 -21.10 -16.27
C THR A 535 39.08 -21.00 -15.24
N LEU A 536 39.41 -19.78 -14.79
CA LEU A 536 40.40 -19.55 -13.74
C LEU A 536 40.00 -20.21 -12.40
N ALA A 537 38.72 -20.20 -12.04
CA ALA A 537 38.24 -20.88 -10.84
C ALA A 537 38.35 -22.41 -10.95
N VAL A 538 37.97 -22.98 -12.10
CA VAL A 538 38.09 -24.41 -12.40
C VAL A 538 39.54 -24.86 -12.34
N ASP A 539 40.44 -24.09 -12.95
CA ASP A 539 41.87 -24.34 -12.96
C ASP A 539 42.53 -24.28 -11.58
N ARG A 540 41.88 -23.63 -10.61
CA ARG A 540 42.27 -23.62 -9.19
C ARG A 540 41.68 -24.77 -8.39
N GLY A 541 41.01 -25.71 -9.05
CA GLY A 541 40.39 -26.89 -8.47
C GLY A 541 38.93 -26.70 -8.04
N SER A 542 38.30 -25.57 -8.35
CA SER A 542 36.86 -25.35 -8.08
C SER A 542 36.00 -25.72 -9.28
N HIS A 543 35.93 -27.02 -9.59
CA HIS A 543 35.20 -27.56 -10.74
C HIS A 543 33.68 -27.27 -10.70
N ASP A 544 33.12 -27.09 -9.51
CA ASP A 544 31.67 -26.88 -9.32
C ASP A 544 31.23 -25.41 -9.40
N ALA A 545 32.20 -24.47 -9.39
CA ALA A 545 31.91 -23.03 -9.40
C ALA A 545 31.03 -22.58 -10.59
N PRO A 546 31.23 -23.04 -11.84
CA PRO A 546 30.40 -22.63 -12.97
C PRO A 546 28.92 -23.00 -12.80
N ARG A 547 28.63 -24.26 -12.45
CA ARG A 547 27.26 -24.73 -12.29
C ARG A 547 26.59 -24.16 -11.04
N LEU A 548 27.35 -23.96 -9.96
CA LEU A 548 26.82 -23.28 -8.78
C LEU A 548 26.41 -21.83 -9.08
N LEU A 549 27.22 -21.10 -9.85
CA LEU A 549 26.89 -19.73 -10.26
C LEU A 549 25.62 -19.70 -11.14
N LYS A 550 25.51 -20.63 -12.10
CA LYS A 550 24.33 -20.79 -12.96
C LYS A 550 23.06 -21.11 -12.15
N LEU A 551 23.17 -21.98 -11.15
CA LEU A 551 22.06 -22.29 -10.24
C LEU A 551 21.63 -21.06 -9.43
N LEU A 552 22.56 -20.33 -8.84
CA LEU A 552 22.25 -19.09 -8.09
C LEU A 552 21.62 -18.02 -9.01
N SER A 553 22.00 -17.99 -10.28
CA SER A 553 21.41 -17.07 -11.25
C SER A 553 19.90 -17.31 -11.44
N CYS A 554 19.41 -18.54 -11.23
CA CYS A 554 17.99 -18.92 -11.34
C CYS A 554 17.12 -18.36 -10.20
N LEU A 555 17.73 -17.88 -9.11
CA LEU A 555 17.05 -17.17 -8.03
C LEU A 555 16.89 -15.67 -8.36
N ASP A 556 16.07 -14.97 -7.58
CA ASP A 556 15.87 -13.51 -7.73
C ASP A 556 17.17 -12.69 -7.57
N THR A 557 17.20 -11.49 -8.16
CA THR A 557 18.32 -10.53 -8.07
C THR A 557 18.48 -9.88 -6.69
N ALA A 558 17.53 -10.05 -5.78
CA ALA A 558 17.66 -9.73 -4.37
C ALA A 558 18.86 -10.46 -3.73
N ALA A 559 19.32 -9.96 -2.58
CA ALA A 559 20.45 -10.56 -1.88
C ALA A 559 20.09 -11.98 -1.38
N ILE A 560 20.85 -12.97 -1.85
CA ILE A 560 20.58 -14.40 -1.65
C ILE A 560 21.10 -14.83 -0.26
N PRO A 561 20.27 -15.40 0.63
CA PRO A 561 20.71 -16.00 1.89
C PRO A 561 21.43 -17.34 1.63
N TYR A 562 22.65 -17.26 1.09
CA TYR A 562 23.37 -18.40 0.53
C TYR A 562 23.71 -19.45 1.58
N TYR A 563 23.98 -19.05 2.83
CA TYR A 563 24.37 -19.99 3.87
C TYR A 563 23.21 -20.92 4.21
N LEU A 564 22.00 -20.36 4.40
CA LEU A 564 20.77 -21.12 4.57
C LEU A 564 20.50 -22.06 3.39
N LEU A 565 20.52 -21.54 2.15
CA LEU A 565 20.14 -22.32 0.97
C LEU A 565 21.13 -23.45 0.66
N LEU A 566 22.43 -23.22 0.86
CA LEU A 566 23.48 -24.20 0.55
C LEU A 566 23.75 -25.20 1.69
N GLN A 567 23.21 -24.97 2.89
CA GLN A 567 23.22 -25.94 3.98
C GLN A 567 22.20 -27.06 3.81
N THR A 568 21.22 -26.90 2.93
CA THR A 568 20.24 -27.95 2.67
C THR A 568 20.94 -29.17 2.02
N ASN A 569 20.62 -30.39 2.47
CA ASN A 569 21.15 -31.64 1.91
C ASN A 569 20.74 -31.91 0.44
N THR A 570 20.08 -30.93 -0.21
CA THR A 570 19.56 -30.98 -1.57
C THR A 570 20.69 -31.05 -2.60
N LEU A 571 21.76 -30.25 -2.42
CA LEU A 571 22.91 -30.21 -3.32
C LEU A 571 23.62 -31.56 -3.41
N ALA A 572 23.78 -32.24 -2.26
CA ALA A 572 24.42 -33.55 -2.19
C ALA A 572 23.60 -34.66 -2.88
N ARG A 573 22.31 -34.44 -3.11
CA ARG A 573 21.42 -35.37 -3.82
C ARG A 573 21.28 -35.04 -5.30
N SER A 574 21.71 -33.86 -5.72
CA SER A 574 21.59 -33.41 -7.10
C SER A 574 22.66 -34.05 -8.00
N GLU A 575 22.21 -34.60 -9.13
CA GLU A 575 23.10 -35.09 -10.19
C GLU A 575 23.74 -33.93 -10.98
N LEU A 576 23.07 -32.77 -11.06
CA LEU A 576 23.54 -31.56 -11.74
C LEU A 576 24.89 -31.07 -11.21
N LEU A 577 25.06 -31.11 -9.88
CA LEU A 577 26.25 -30.65 -9.16
C LEU A 577 27.14 -31.81 -8.65
N GLY A 578 26.98 -33.03 -9.17
CA GLY A 578 27.88 -34.14 -8.84
C GLY A 578 27.93 -34.48 -7.34
N LYS A 579 26.82 -34.34 -6.62
CA LYS A 579 26.71 -34.56 -5.16
C LYS A 579 27.59 -33.64 -4.32
N LEU A 580 27.62 -32.35 -4.67
CA LEU A 580 28.37 -31.30 -3.98
C LEU A 580 28.03 -31.23 -2.48
N THR A 581 29.05 -31.34 -1.62
CA THR A 581 28.88 -31.10 -0.17
C THR A 581 28.81 -29.61 0.13
N THR A 582 28.17 -29.23 1.24
CA THR A 582 28.12 -27.82 1.70
C THR A 582 29.52 -27.20 1.82
N ARG A 583 30.53 -27.96 2.27
CA ARG A 583 31.92 -27.48 2.34
C ARG A 583 32.48 -27.14 0.96
N GLN A 584 32.23 -27.99 -0.04
CA GLN A 584 32.66 -27.73 -1.41
C GLN A 584 31.89 -26.55 -2.03
N ALA A 585 30.58 -26.43 -1.76
CA ALA A 585 29.78 -25.29 -2.20
C ALA A 585 30.31 -23.95 -1.63
N LEU A 586 30.62 -23.90 -0.33
CA LEU A 586 31.23 -22.73 0.29
C LEU A 586 32.64 -22.44 -0.27
N GLY A 587 33.42 -23.48 -0.59
CA GLY A 587 34.71 -23.34 -1.28
C GLY A 587 34.57 -22.75 -2.67
N ALA A 588 33.61 -23.24 -3.45
CA ALA A 588 33.29 -22.72 -4.78
C ALA A 588 32.80 -21.26 -4.72
N LEU A 589 31.94 -20.90 -3.75
CA LEU A 589 31.52 -19.51 -3.52
C LEU A 589 32.69 -18.59 -3.18
N LYS A 590 33.63 -19.05 -2.36
CA LYS A 590 34.84 -18.30 -2.04
C LYS A 590 35.67 -18.05 -3.30
N GLU A 591 35.83 -19.05 -4.17
CA GLU A 591 36.52 -18.85 -5.44
C GLU A 591 35.74 -17.95 -6.40
N LEU A 592 34.41 -18.06 -6.50
CA LEU A 592 33.57 -17.13 -7.26
C LEU A 592 33.74 -15.67 -6.79
N THR A 593 33.89 -15.48 -5.48
CA THR A 593 34.20 -14.18 -4.88
C THR A 593 35.60 -13.71 -5.24
N ASN A 594 36.59 -14.61 -5.20
CA ASN A 594 37.99 -14.31 -5.56
C ASN A 594 38.15 -13.93 -7.03
N VAL A 595 37.32 -14.48 -7.93
CA VAL A 595 37.31 -14.12 -9.35
C VAL A 595 36.33 -12.98 -9.66
N GLY A 596 35.61 -12.44 -8.67
CA GLY A 596 34.80 -11.24 -8.80
C GLY A 596 33.39 -11.42 -9.37
N LEU A 597 32.94 -12.66 -9.56
CA LEU A 597 31.62 -12.94 -10.14
C LEU A 597 30.48 -12.82 -9.13
N VAL A 598 30.77 -12.93 -7.84
CA VAL A 598 29.81 -12.73 -6.74
C VAL A 598 30.42 -11.87 -5.63
N GLN A 599 29.57 -11.25 -4.82
CA GLN A 599 29.98 -10.50 -3.64
C GLN A 599 29.26 -11.02 -2.40
N LEU A 600 30.03 -11.36 -1.37
CA LEU A 600 29.51 -11.70 -0.03
C LEU A 600 29.38 -10.42 0.79
N LEU A 601 28.20 -10.19 1.37
CA LEU A 601 27.91 -8.99 2.18
C LEU A 601 28.25 -9.19 3.67
N SER A 602 28.18 -10.43 4.16
CA SER A 602 28.47 -10.79 5.55
C SER A 602 29.23 -12.12 5.59
N SER A 603 30.18 -12.29 6.52
CA SER A 603 31.00 -13.51 6.63
C SER A 603 30.36 -14.53 7.57
N PRO A 604 30.52 -15.86 7.36
CA PRO A 604 30.10 -16.90 8.33
C PRO A 604 30.80 -16.81 9.70
N THR A 605 31.84 -15.98 9.81
CA THR A 605 32.59 -15.75 11.06
C THR A 605 32.03 -14.62 11.91
N GLU A 606 31.05 -13.87 11.40
CA GLU A 606 30.36 -12.80 12.14
C GLU A 606 29.17 -13.41 12.89
N THR A 607 28.96 -13.05 14.15
CA THR A 607 27.81 -13.49 14.96
C THR A 607 26.53 -12.94 14.33
N GLY A 608 25.82 -13.79 13.59
CA GLY A 608 24.55 -13.48 12.93
C GLY A 608 23.72 -14.76 12.74
N SER A 609 22.43 -14.60 12.48
CA SER A 609 21.57 -15.74 12.17
C SER A 609 21.85 -16.25 10.75
N ASP A 610 21.60 -17.52 10.44
CA ASP A 610 21.92 -18.12 9.13
C ASP A 610 21.27 -17.37 7.94
N ILE A 611 20.18 -16.63 8.19
CA ILE A 611 19.46 -15.82 7.21
C ILE A 611 20.15 -14.48 6.87
N ASP A 612 21.19 -14.07 7.62
CA ASP A 612 21.89 -12.79 7.45
C ASP A 612 23.20 -12.92 6.64
N HIS A 613 23.58 -14.14 6.26
CA HIS A 613 24.70 -14.40 5.36
C HIS A 613 24.24 -14.25 3.90
N LEU A 614 24.41 -13.03 3.39
CA LEU A 614 23.88 -12.62 2.10
C LEU A 614 24.96 -12.57 1.00
N LEU A 615 24.57 -12.97 -0.20
CA LEU A 615 25.36 -12.87 -1.43
C LEU A 615 24.59 -12.07 -2.47
N THR A 616 25.31 -11.27 -3.25
CA THR A 616 24.75 -10.56 -4.42
C THR A 616 25.48 -10.97 -5.68
N LEU A 617 24.71 -11.16 -6.75
CA LEU A 617 25.18 -11.37 -8.12
C LEU A 617 24.68 -10.21 -8.97
N HIS A 618 25.50 -9.74 -9.92
CA HIS A 618 25.13 -8.60 -10.76
C HIS A 618 23.90 -8.94 -11.62
N PRO A 619 22.88 -8.07 -11.75
CA PRO A 619 21.66 -8.37 -12.50
C PRO A 619 21.90 -8.78 -13.95
N GLU A 620 22.89 -8.18 -14.62
CA GLU A 620 23.29 -8.57 -15.97
C GLU A 620 23.85 -10.00 -16.04
N TYR A 621 24.54 -10.45 -14.98
CA TYR A 621 25.03 -11.82 -14.90
C TYR A 621 23.87 -12.78 -14.64
N HIS A 622 22.87 -12.41 -13.82
CA HIS A 622 21.65 -13.20 -13.68
C HIS A 622 20.99 -13.46 -15.04
N HIS A 623 20.79 -12.40 -15.84
CA HIS A 623 20.15 -12.52 -17.14
C HIS A 623 20.97 -13.39 -18.12
N LEU A 624 22.26 -13.10 -18.27
CA LEU A 624 23.14 -13.81 -19.20
C LEU A 624 23.30 -15.29 -18.88
N LEU A 625 23.42 -15.63 -17.59
CA LEU A 625 23.62 -17.00 -17.13
C LEU A 625 22.35 -17.85 -17.21
N ARG A 626 21.16 -17.25 -17.08
CA ARG A 626 19.88 -17.97 -17.30
C ARG A 626 19.69 -18.38 -18.77
N GLU A 627 20.23 -17.59 -19.70
CA GLU A 627 20.23 -17.89 -21.14
C GLU A 627 21.53 -18.58 -21.60
N ASP A 628 22.37 -19.05 -20.68
CA ASP A 628 23.53 -19.87 -21.00
C ASP A 628 23.08 -21.21 -21.62
N PRO A 629 23.72 -21.71 -22.68
CA PRO A 629 23.34 -22.96 -23.33
C PRO A 629 23.18 -24.15 -22.37
N ASP A 630 24.05 -24.31 -21.38
CA ASP A 630 23.93 -25.39 -20.37
C ASP A 630 22.69 -25.21 -19.48
N VAL A 631 22.31 -23.98 -19.15
CA VAL A 631 21.06 -23.72 -18.39
C VAL A 631 19.84 -23.91 -19.27
N VAL A 632 19.90 -23.51 -20.53
CA VAL A 632 18.80 -23.65 -21.50
C VAL A 632 18.54 -25.11 -21.81
N GLU A 633 19.58 -25.89 -22.12
CA GLU A 633 19.48 -27.32 -22.43
C GLU A 633 19.07 -28.14 -21.21
N ARG A 634 19.48 -27.72 -20.00
CA ARG A 634 19.22 -28.42 -18.73
C ARG A 634 18.29 -27.64 -17.82
N ALA A 635 17.37 -26.86 -18.40
CA ALA A 635 16.47 -25.97 -17.66
C ALA A 635 15.68 -26.74 -16.60
N ALA A 636 15.23 -27.95 -16.95
CA ALA A 636 14.53 -28.84 -16.03
C ALA A 636 15.35 -29.13 -14.76
N GLU A 637 16.64 -29.45 -14.90
CA GLU A 637 17.52 -29.76 -13.77
C GLU A 637 17.81 -28.53 -12.90
N TYR A 638 18.10 -27.38 -13.53
CA TYR A 638 18.39 -26.13 -12.81
C TYR A 638 17.18 -25.60 -12.05
N TYR A 639 16.02 -25.55 -12.69
CA TYR A 639 14.80 -25.01 -12.07
C TYR A 639 14.25 -25.94 -10.99
N THR A 640 14.30 -27.26 -11.22
CA THR A 640 13.93 -28.24 -10.18
C THR A 640 14.82 -28.09 -8.95
N LEU A 641 16.14 -27.94 -9.13
CA LEU A 641 17.05 -27.77 -8.01
C LEU A 641 16.83 -26.44 -7.28
N ALA A 642 16.61 -25.33 -8.02
CA ALA A 642 16.31 -24.04 -7.42
C ALA A 642 15.03 -24.08 -6.58
N VAL A 643 13.94 -24.68 -7.10
CA VAL A 643 12.69 -24.91 -6.38
C VAL A 643 12.95 -25.79 -5.16
N THR A 644 13.67 -26.90 -5.31
CA THR A 644 13.97 -27.83 -4.21
C THR A 644 14.75 -27.15 -3.09
N MET A 645 15.75 -26.32 -3.41
CA MET A 645 16.55 -25.60 -2.41
C MET A 645 15.71 -24.63 -1.59
N VAL A 646 14.88 -23.82 -2.26
CA VAL A 646 14.03 -22.84 -1.57
C VAL A 646 12.93 -23.55 -0.79
N ALA A 647 12.28 -24.56 -1.38
CA ALA A 647 11.27 -25.39 -0.72
C ALA A 647 11.82 -26.07 0.54
N ALA A 648 13.03 -26.63 0.47
CA ALA A 648 13.68 -27.25 1.63
C ALA A 648 13.99 -26.23 2.74
N ALA A 649 14.33 -25.00 2.40
CA ALA A 649 14.58 -23.93 3.39
C ALA A 649 13.30 -23.48 4.12
N VAL A 650 12.13 -23.60 3.47
CA VAL A 650 10.84 -23.19 4.05
C VAL A 650 9.97 -24.35 4.55
N ALA A 651 10.36 -25.60 4.31
CA ALA A 651 9.53 -26.79 4.53
C ALA A 651 8.93 -26.89 5.95
N ASP A 652 9.74 -26.60 6.97
CA ASP A 652 9.33 -26.68 8.39
C ASP A 652 8.83 -25.33 8.94
N HIS A 653 8.70 -24.32 8.10
CA HIS A 653 8.42 -22.95 8.48
C HIS A 653 7.06 -22.50 7.93
N ASP A 654 6.00 -22.79 8.68
CA ASP A 654 4.63 -22.42 8.31
C ASP A 654 4.53 -20.90 8.03
N PRO A 655 4.14 -20.48 6.80
CA PRO A 655 4.00 -19.06 6.46
C PRO A 655 2.89 -18.34 7.24
N ASP A 656 1.93 -19.08 7.83
CA ASP A 656 0.89 -18.49 8.66
C ASP A 656 1.34 -18.26 10.12
N ASP A 657 2.50 -18.81 10.52
CA ASP A 657 3.11 -18.57 11.83
C ASP A 657 4.04 -17.33 11.80
N PRO A 658 3.72 -16.26 12.55
CA PRO A 658 4.52 -15.03 12.60
C PRO A 658 5.98 -15.25 12.98
N THR A 659 6.27 -16.26 13.80
CA THR A 659 7.65 -16.53 14.25
C THR A 659 8.59 -16.87 13.09
N ASN A 660 8.03 -17.32 11.96
CA ASN A 660 8.77 -17.69 10.74
C ASN A 660 8.90 -16.55 9.73
N TRP A 661 8.24 -15.42 9.95
CA TRP A 661 8.18 -14.36 8.94
C TRP A 661 9.49 -13.62 8.67
N PRO A 662 10.45 -13.47 9.62
CA PRO A 662 11.76 -12.91 9.29
C PRO A 662 12.48 -13.75 8.22
N LEU A 663 12.36 -15.08 8.29
CA LEU A 663 12.86 -16.00 7.28
C LEU A 663 12.11 -15.82 5.94
N TRP A 664 10.77 -15.84 5.97
CA TRP A 664 9.97 -15.65 4.75
C TRP A 664 10.24 -14.31 4.07
N ASN A 665 10.44 -13.24 4.83
CA ASN A 665 10.77 -11.93 4.28
C ASN A 665 12.10 -11.91 3.51
N ARG A 666 13.06 -12.77 3.90
CA ARG A 666 14.31 -12.97 3.16
C ARG A 666 14.13 -13.83 1.92
N LEU A 667 13.22 -14.82 1.96
CA LEU A 667 13.07 -15.81 0.90
C LEU A 667 11.98 -15.52 -0.12
N VAL A 668 11.01 -14.64 0.17
CA VAL A 668 9.80 -14.44 -0.66
C VAL A 668 10.12 -14.03 -2.11
N ALA A 669 11.15 -13.22 -2.32
CA ALA A 669 11.58 -12.85 -3.67
C ALA A 669 12.11 -14.07 -4.43
N HIS A 670 12.93 -14.88 -3.77
CA HIS A 670 13.51 -16.09 -4.36
C HIS A 670 12.47 -17.20 -4.56
N SER A 671 11.52 -17.38 -3.63
CA SER A 671 10.44 -18.36 -3.76
C SER A 671 9.49 -18.00 -4.90
N ASN A 672 9.13 -16.72 -5.02
CA ASN A 672 8.35 -16.21 -6.14
C ASN A 672 9.08 -16.41 -7.47
N GLN A 673 10.36 -15.99 -7.57
CA GLN A 673 11.14 -16.14 -8.79
C GLN A 673 11.32 -17.62 -9.19
N ALA A 674 11.65 -18.51 -8.24
CA ALA A 674 11.85 -19.93 -8.51
C ALA A 674 10.55 -20.58 -9.01
N ALA A 675 9.44 -20.34 -8.32
CA ALA A 675 8.13 -20.88 -8.72
C ALA A 675 7.67 -20.33 -10.08
N ARG A 676 7.79 -19.02 -10.31
CA ARG A 676 7.44 -18.40 -11.60
C ARG A 676 8.30 -18.92 -12.74
N THR A 677 9.61 -19.08 -12.54
CA THR A 677 10.50 -19.58 -13.59
C THR A 677 10.18 -21.04 -13.94
N ALA A 678 9.90 -21.86 -12.93
CA ALA A 678 9.55 -23.26 -13.08
C ALA A 678 8.17 -23.46 -13.74
N LEU A 679 7.18 -22.61 -13.46
CA LEU A 679 5.79 -22.81 -13.91
C LEU A 679 5.42 -21.95 -15.12
N VAL A 680 5.87 -20.69 -15.14
CA VAL A 680 5.42 -19.64 -16.09
C VAL A 680 6.57 -19.11 -16.95
N GLY A 681 7.81 -19.55 -16.69
CA GLY A 681 8.98 -19.12 -17.44
C GLY A 681 8.94 -19.54 -18.90
N PRO A 682 9.92 -19.06 -19.71
CA PRO A 682 10.00 -19.40 -21.14
C PRO A 682 10.20 -20.90 -21.40
N ARG A 683 10.69 -21.64 -20.40
CA ARG A 683 10.98 -23.09 -20.45
C ARG A 683 10.43 -23.73 -19.16
N PRO A 684 9.10 -23.85 -19.03
CA PRO A 684 8.51 -24.36 -17.80
C PRO A 684 8.81 -25.85 -17.64
N LEU A 685 8.77 -26.33 -16.39
CA LEU A 685 8.87 -27.74 -16.05
C LEU A 685 7.65 -28.48 -16.59
N SER A 686 7.88 -29.70 -17.07
CA SER A 686 6.84 -30.58 -17.63
C SER A 686 6.69 -31.89 -16.86
N GLU A 687 7.69 -32.28 -16.06
CA GLU A 687 7.62 -33.46 -15.22
C GLU A 687 6.73 -33.22 -14.01
N HIS A 688 5.88 -34.20 -13.70
CA HIS A 688 4.85 -34.09 -12.67
C HIS A 688 5.43 -33.72 -11.29
N ASP A 689 6.44 -34.44 -10.79
CA ASP A 689 6.92 -34.24 -9.42
C ASP A 689 7.59 -32.86 -9.21
N PRO A 690 8.47 -32.37 -10.12
CA PRO A 690 8.99 -31.01 -10.02
C PRO A 690 7.92 -29.92 -10.16
N VAL A 691 6.92 -30.13 -11.04
CA VAL A 691 5.80 -29.19 -11.19
C VAL A 691 4.99 -29.12 -9.90
N ALA A 692 4.63 -30.26 -9.31
CA ALA A 692 3.91 -30.33 -8.05
C ALA A 692 4.67 -29.63 -6.92
N GLN A 693 6.00 -29.82 -6.84
CA GLN A 693 6.84 -29.12 -5.86
C GLN A 693 6.87 -27.60 -6.09
N ALA A 694 6.93 -27.16 -7.34
CA ALA A 694 6.90 -25.74 -7.68
C ALA A 694 5.54 -25.09 -7.37
N ILE A 695 4.43 -25.82 -7.59
CA ILE A 695 3.09 -25.38 -7.20
C ILE A 695 2.98 -25.28 -5.69
N GLU A 696 3.52 -26.24 -4.94
CA GLU A 696 3.53 -26.16 -3.48
C GLU A 696 4.35 -24.97 -2.98
N LEU A 697 5.52 -24.71 -3.56
CA LEU A 697 6.32 -23.52 -3.25
C LEU A 697 5.57 -22.21 -3.56
N ALA A 698 4.85 -22.16 -4.69
CA ALA A 698 3.98 -21.04 -5.03
C ALA A 698 2.86 -20.86 -4.01
N ARG A 699 2.19 -21.95 -3.62
CA ARG A 699 1.12 -21.94 -2.62
C ARG A 699 1.62 -21.42 -1.27
N MET A 700 2.77 -21.88 -0.78
CA MET A 700 3.35 -21.37 0.46
C MET A 700 3.73 -19.88 0.35
N THR A 701 4.24 -19.45 -0.82
CA THR A 701 4.54 -18.04 -1.11
C THR A 701 3.26 -17.19 -1.07
N LEU A 702 2.18 -17.65 -1.71
CA LEU A 702 0.86 -17.00 -1.65
C LEU A 702 0.34 -16.94 -0.21
N ARG A 703 0.49 -18.02 0.56
CA ARG A 703 0.06 -18.05 1.96
C ARG A 703 0.74 -16.96 2.77
N TYR A 704 2.05 -16.85 2.66
CA TYR A 704 2.83 -15.78 3.28
C TYR A 704 2.36 -14.39 2.84
N LEU A 705 2.24 -14.15 1.53
CA LEU A 705 1.82 -12.84 1.01
C LEU A 705 0.44 -12.44 1.53
N ILE A 706 -0.52 -13.36 1.58
CA ILE A 706 -1.86 -13.09 2.10
C ILE A 706 -1.83 -12.87 3.62
N ALA A 707 -1.05 -13.66 4.37
CA ALA A 707 -0.87 -13.46 5.81
C ALA A 707 -0.23 -12.10 6.14
N ARG A 708 0.62 -11.58 5.25
CA ARG A 708 1.20 -10.23 5.32
C ARG A 708 0.27 -9.12 4.83
N GLY A 709 -0.87 -9.45 4.22
CA GLY A 709 -1.78 -8.47 3.60
C GLY A 709 -1.32 -7.97 2.23
N PHE A 710 -0.29 -8.57 1.62
CA PHE A 710 0.18 -8.24 0.28
C PHE A 710 -0.70 -8.88 -0.80
N LEU A 711 -1.97 -8.49 -0.84
CA LEU A 711 -3.00 -9.12 -1.67
C LEU A 711 -2.81 -8.91 -3.18
N ASN A 712 -2.20 -7.79 -3.60
CA ASN A 712 -1.95 -7.51 -5.03
C ASN A 712 -0.83 -8.39 -5.61
N PRO A 713 0.39 -8.45 -5.04
CA PRO A 713 1.41 -9.40 -5.49
C PRO A 713 0.95 -10.86 -5.41
N ALA A 714 0.12 -11.20 -4.41
CA ALA A 714 -0.46 -12.53 -4.31
C ALA A 714 -1.41 -12.83 -5.47
N SER A 715 -2.28 -11.87 -5.84
CA SER A 715 -3.18 -12.01 -6.99
C SER A 715 -2.38 -12.19 -8.29
N GLU A 716 -1.40 -11.33 -8.54
CA GLU A 716 -0.56 -11.39 -9.75
C GLU A 716 0.20 -12.72 -9.91
N LEU A 717 0.64 -13.31 -8.79
CA LEU A 717 1.27 -14.63 -8.81
C LEU A 717 0.25 -15.74 -9.09
N ALA A 718 -0.90 -15.72 -8.41
CA ALA A 718 -1.94 -16.72 -8.60
C ALA A 718 -2.51 -16.69 -10.03
N ASP A 719 -2.78 -15.50 -10.56
CA ASP A 719 -3.29 -15.29 -11.91
C ASP A 719 -2.29 -15.80 -12.96
N ALA A 720 -1.02 -15.42 -12.85
CA ALA A 720 0.01 -15.87 -13.80
C ALA A 720 0.20 -17.40 -13.81
N ILE A 721 0.04 -18.08 -12.68
CA ILE A 721 0.15 -19.54 -12.61
C ILE A 721 -1.10 -20.20 -13.21
N ILE A 722 -2.31 -19.72 -12.86
CA ILE A 722 -3.57 -20.27 -13.35
C ILE A 722 -3.66 -20.10 -14.88
N ASP A 723 -3.42 -18.89 -15.39
CA ASP A 723 -3.47 -18.58 -16.83
C ASP A 723 -2.52 -19.49 -17.62
N ARG A 724 -1.33 -19.74 -17.07
CA ARG A 724 -0.34 -20.62 -17.72
C ARG A 724 -0.73 -22.09 -17.66
N CYS A 725 -1.27 -22.55 -16.54
CA CYS A 725 -1.75 -23.92 -16.40
C CYS A 725 -2.88 -24.20 -17.40
N ASP A 726 -3.83 -23.26 -17.53
CA ASP A 726 -4.92 -23.31 -18.52
C ASP A 726 -4.41 -23.45 -19.95
N GLU A 727 -3.29 -22.81 -20.28
CA GLU A 727 -2.71 -22.83 -21.63
C GLU A 727 -1.95 -24.12 -21.97
N CYS A 728 -1.19 -24.72 -21.04
CA CYS A 728 -0.05 -25.55 -21.46
C CYS A 728 0.44 -26.67 -20.54
N LEU A 729 0.02 -26.77 -19.27
CA LEU A 729 0.76 -27.61 -18.30
C LEU A 729 -0.09 -28.64 -17.57
N LEU A 730 -1.31 -28.29 -17.17
CA LEU A 730 -2.17 -29.14 -16.35
C LEU A 730 -3.63 -28.84 -16.69
N ASP A 731 -4.52 -29.81 -16.49
CA ASP A 731 -5.96 -29.54 -16.48
C ASP A 731 -6.26 -28.59 -15.30
N ILE A 732 -7.12 -27.58 -15.45
CA ILE A 732 -7.55 -26.64 -14.36
C ILE A 732 -8.12 -27.36 -13.12
N ASP A 733 -8.40 -28.62 -13.35
CA ASP A 733 -9.13 -29.60 -12.62
C ASP A 733 -8.12 -30.54 -11.87
N ASP A 734 -6.81 -30.29 -11.95
CA ASP A 734 -5.72 -31.02 -11.28
C ASP A 734 -5.64 -30.69 -9.75
N PRO A 735 -5.37 -31.67 -8.87
CA PRO A 735 -5.31 -31.46 -7.41
C PRO A 735 -4.38 -30.34 -6.96
N GLU A 736 -3.22 -30.21 -7.59
CA GLU A 736 -2.19 -29.24 -7.26
C GLU A 736 -2.64 -27.83 -7.67
N ILE A 737 -3.21 -27.66 -8.87
CA ILE A 737 -3.69 -26.33 -9.32
C ILE A 737 -4.92 -25.86 -8.52
N LEU A 738 -5.76 -26.79 -8.06
CA LEU A 738 -6.86 -26.49 -7.13
C LEU A 738 -6.37 -25.84 -5.84
N SER A 739 -5.12 -26.06 -5.43
CA SER A 739 -4.51 -25.39 -4.28
C SER A 739 -4.23 -23.90 -4.53
N ILE A 740 -3.81 -23.53 -5.74
CA ILE A 740 -3.61 -22.13 -6.15
C ILE A 740 -4.96 -21.42 -6.30
N ARG A 741 -5.95 -22.08 -6.91
CA ARG A 741 -7.33 -21.57 -6.99
C ARG A 741 -7.94 -21.34 -5.60
N HIS A 742 -7.66 -22.23 -4.64
CA HIS A 742 -8.05 -22.03 -3.23
C HIS A 742 -7.45 -20.75 -2.65
N GLU A 743 -6.15 -20.52 -2.84
CA GLU A 743 -5.50 -19.29 -2.35
C GLU A 743 -6.06 -18.05 -3.07
N LYS A 744 -6.35 -18.11 -4.37
CA LYS A 744 -7.02 -17.01 -5.11
C LYS A 744 -8.41 -16.69 -4.56
N ALA A 745 -9.22 -17.71 -4.29
CA ALA A 745 -10.52 -17.55 -3.64
C ALA A 745 -10.38 -16.96 -2.22
N ARG A 746 -9.30 -17.32 -1.51
CA ARG A 746 -8.97 -16.72 -0.21
C ARG A 746 -8.59 -15.25 -0.35
N ILE A 747 -7.83 -14.85 -1.37
CA ILE A 747 -7.52 -13.44 -1.65
C ILE A 747 -8.81 -12.64 -1.83
N ALA A 748 -9.77 -13.12 -2.63
CA ALA A 748 -11.07 -12.47 -2.80
C ALA A 748 -11.81 -12.31 -1.45
N LEU A 749 -11.78 -13.35 -0.62
CA LEU A 749 -12.40 -13.32 0.70
C LEU A 749 -11.73 -12.32 1.65
N GLU A 750 -10.40 -12.23 1.67
CA GLU A 750 -9.67 -11.25 2.50
C GLU A 750 -9.83 -9.81 1.98
N ARG A 751 -10.10 -9.61 0.67
CA ARG A 751 -10.52 -8.31 0.10
C ARG A 751 -11.97 -7.92 0.43
N GLY A 752 -12.75 -8.83 1.00
CA GLY A 752 -14.16 -8.61 1.31
C GLY A 752 -15.14 -8.90 0.17
N ASP A 753 -14.67 -9.38 -0.99
CA ASP A 753 -15.51 -9.83 -2.10
C ASP A 753 -16.04 -11.26 -1.83
N ARG A 754 -17.10 -11.30 -1.02
CA ARG A 754 -17.70 -12.54 -0.51
C ARG A 754 -18.42 -13.34 -1.58
N GLU A 755 -18.98 -12.67 -2.58
CA GLU A 755 -19.73 -13.31 -3.67
C GLU A 755 -18.78 -14.06 -4.61
N THR A 756 -17.70 -13.40 -5.04
CA THR A 756 -16.67 -14.05 -5.86
C THR A 756 -16.01 -15.19 -5.09
N ALA A 757 -15.67 -14.97 -3.82
CA ALA A 757 -15.08 -16.00 -2.97
C ALA A 757 -16.00 -17.22 -2.83
N GLU A 758 -17.29 -17.03 -2.55
CA GLU A 758 -18.25 -18.13 -2.44
C GLU A 758 -18.33 -18.93 -3.74
N ARG A 759 -18.50 -18.25 -4.89
CA ARG A 759 -18.59 -18.91 -6.19
C ARG A 759 -17.38 -19.79 -6.45
N MET A 760 -16.18 -19.23 -6.28
CA MET A 760 -14.92 -19.96 -6.48
C MET A 760 -14.79 -21.15 -5.51
N PHE A 761 -15.11 -20.97 -4.22
CA PHE A 761 -15.02 -22.07 -3.26
C PHE A 761 -16.06 -23.18 -3.54
N ARG A 762 -17.27 -22.85 -4.03
CA ARG A 762 -18.26 -23.88 -4.44
C ARG A 762 -17.71 -24.74 -5.57
N GLU A 763 -17.14 -24.13 -6.61
CA GLU A 763 -16.49 -24.82 -7.72
C GLU A 763 -15.37 -25.74 -7.22
N ILE A 764 -14.44 -25.20 -6.42
CA ILE A 764 -13.30 -25.95 -5.86
C ILE A 764 -13.77 -27.13 -5.00
N VAL A 765 -14.80 -26.97 -4.18
CA VAL A 765 -15.32 -28.06 -3.32
C VAL A 765 -15.90 -29.19 -4.15
N ILE A 766 -16.63 -28.89 -5.23
CA ILE A 766 -17.19 -29.90 -6.14
C ILE A 766 -16.05 -30.70 -6.78
N GLU A 767 -15.07 -30.00 -7.36
CA GLU A 767 -13.94 -30.62 -8.04
C GLU A 767 -13.08 -31.46 -7.08
N ARG A 768 -12.71 -30.91 -5.90
CA ARG A 768 -11.95 -31.65 -4.88
C ARG A 768 -12.70 -32.88 -4.35
N THR A 769 -14.02 -32.79 -4.21
CA THR A 769 -14.85 -33.94 -3.77
C THR A 769 -14.85 -35.07 -4.80
N ALA A 770 -14.84 -34.74 -6.08
CA ALA A 770 -14.83 -35.72 -7.16
C ALA A 770 -13.46 -36.39 -7.34
N LYS A 771 -12.36 -35.64 -7.13
CA LYS A 771 -11.02 -36.06 -7.55
C LYS A 771 -10.08 -36.48 -6.43
N LEU A 772 -10.17 -35.87 -5.25
CA LEU A 772 -9.22 -36.17 -4.17
C LEU A 772 -9.56 -37.50 -3.48
N PRO A 773 -8.54 -38.28 -3.05
CA PRO A 773 -8.76 -39.47 -2.24
C PRO A 773 -9.56 -39.14 -0.97
N GLY A 774 -10.63 -39.91 -0.71
CA GLY A 774 -11.55 -39.65 0.41
C GLY A 774 -12.62 -38.60 0.12
N GLY A 775 -12.61 -37.98 -1.07
CA GLY A 775 -13.60 -37.02 -1.56
C GLY A 775 -13.92 -35.92 -0.55
N GLY A 776 -15.17 -35.85 -0.09
CA GLY A 776 -15.63 -34.86 0.90
C GLY A 776 -14.99 -34.96 2.28
N ARG A 777 -14.24 -36.04 2.58
CA ARG A 777 -13.48 -36.24 3.82
C ARG A 777 -12.00 -35.90 3.69
N ASN A 778 -11.53 -35.56 2.49
CA ASN A 778 -10.15 -35.15 2.27
C ASN A 778 -9.87 -33.84 3.03
N ALA A 779 -8.66 -33.72 3.59
CA ALA A 779 -8.19 -32.56 4.34
C ALA A 779 -8.37 -31.24 3.58
N ASP A 780 -7.95 -31.21 2.32
CA ASP A 780 -8.01 -30.02 1.47
C ASP A 780 -9.45 -29.69 1.06
N THR A 781 -10.28 -30.72 0.85
CA THR A 781 -11.72 -30.50 0.62
C THR A 781 -12.37 -29.87 1.84
N LEU A 782 -12.09 -30.38 3.05
CA LEU A 782 -12.62 -29.83 4.30
C LEU A 782 -12.14 -28.39 4.55
N ALA A 783 -10.87 -28.08 4.24
CA ALA A 783 -10.35 -26.72 4.29
C ALA A 783 -11.10 -25.77 3.34
N SER A 784 -11.34 -26.18 2.08
CA SER A 784 -12.15 -25.39 1.14
C SER A 784 -13.59 -25.22 1.61
N ARG A 785 -14.23 -26.28 2.13
CA ARG A 785 -15.59 -26.23 2.69
C ARG A 785 -15.68 -25.28 3.88
N HIS A 786 -14.66 -25.26 4.74
CA HIS A 786 -14.60 -24.31 5.85
C HIS A 786 -14.49 -22.85 5.37
N LYS A 787 -13.68 -22.58 4.35
CA LYS A 787 -13.57 -21.24 3.75
C LYS A 787 -14.86 -20.84 3.01
N LEU A 788 -15.53 -21.78 2.33
CA LEU A 788 -16.86 -21.59 1.75
C LEU A 788 -17.87 -21.19 2.83
N ALA A 789 -17.96 -21.96 3.91
CA ALA A 789 -18.84 -21.66 5.03
C ALA A 789 -18.50 -20.30 5.67
N ARG A 790 -17.22 -19.91 5.73
CA ARG A 790 -16.79 -18.58 6.17
C ARG A 790 -17.30 -17.49 5.22
N ALA A 791 -17.19 -17.66 3.90
CA ALA A 791 -17.70 -16.70 2.92
C ALA A 791 -19.22 -16.51 3.05
N ILE A 792 -19.98 -17.61 3.15
CA ILE A 792 -21.43 -17.60 3.38
C ILE A 792 -21.78 -16.91 4.69
N LEU A 793 -21.06 -17.24 5.77
CA LEU A 793 -21.31 -16.70 7.11
C LEU A 793 -21.14 -15.18 7.20
N GLU A 794 -20.28 -14.60 6.36
CA GLU A 794 -20.06 -13.16 6.36
C GLU A 794 -21.01 -12.38 5.45
N GLN A 795 -21.91 -13.07 4.73
CA GLN A 795 -23.01 -12.44 4.01
C GLN A 795 -24.23 -12.28 4.93
N GLU A 796 -24.96 -11.17 4.76
CA GLU A 796 -26.10 -10.85 5.61
C GLU A 796 -27.22 -11.89 5.49
N GLY A 797 -27.80 -12.31 6.62
CA GLY A 797 -28.96 -13.21 6.68
C GLY A 797 -28.67 -14.70 6.41
N ARG A 798 -27.44 -15.10 6.06
CA ARG A 798 -27.12 -16.48 5.65
C ARG A 798 -26.45 -17.35 6.72
N ALA A 799 -26.48 -16.93 7.97
CA ALA A 799 -25.83 -17.65 9.08
C ALA A 799 -26.34 -19.10 9.31
N ARG A 800 -27.61 -19.39 8.98
CA ARG A 800 -28.18 -20.76 9.10
C ARG A 800 -27.64 -21.74 8.05
N GLU A 801 -27.41 -21.26 6.84
CA GLU A 801 -26.79 -22.06 5.77
C GLU A 801 -25.35 -22.42 6.18
N ALA A 802 -24.59 -21.41 6.66
CA ALA A 802 -23.25 -21.62 7.18
C ALA A 802 -23.21 -22.58 8.39
N GLU A 803 -24.14 -22.46 9.36
CA GLU A 803 -24.24 -23.41 10.48
C GLU A 803 -24.41 -24.85 10.00
N THR A 804 -25.33 -25.07 9.05
CA THR A 804 -25.61 -26.41 8.50
C THR A 804 -24.36 -27.04 7.89
N GLU A 805 -23.62 -26.26 7.10
CA GLU A 805 -22.38 -26.71 6.49
C GLU A 805 -21.27 -26.94 7.54
N LEU A 806 -21.12 -26.05 8.52
CA LEU A 806 -20.13 -26.17 9.59
C LEU A 806 -20.38 -27.40 10.48
N LEU A 807 -21.64 -27.71 10.80
CA LEU A 807 -22.02 -28.94 11.51
C LEU A 807 -21.60 -30.19 10.72
N ALA A 808 -21.87 -30.21 9.42
CA ALA A 808 -21.45 -31.32 8.56
C ALA A 808 -19.92 -31.48 8.53
N ILE A 809 -19.16 -30.38 8.49
CA ILE A 809 -17.69 -30.42 8.54
C ILE A 809 -17.21 -30.96 9.90
N VAL A 810 -17.79 -30.51 11.03
CA VAL A 810 -17.40 -30.98 12.38
C VAL A 810 -17.60 -32.48 12.54
N GLU A 811 -18.71 -33.04 12.06
CA GLU A 811 -18.95 -34.48 12.15
C GLU A 811 -17.98 -35.30 11.27
N LEU A 812 -17.59 -34.77 10.11
CA LEU A 812 -16.57 -35.40 9.27
C LEU A 812 -15.18 -35.32 9.91
N GLU A 813 -14.74 -34.14 10.37
CA GLU A 813 -13.46 -33.93 11.06
C GLU A 813 -13.35 -34.77 12.34
N ARG A 814 -14.46 -34.91 13.09
CA ARG A 814 -14.52 -35.77 14.28
C ARG A 814 -14.17 -37.22 13.95
N GLY A 815 -14.65 -37.74 12.82
CA GLY A 815 -14.37 -39.11 12.39
C GLY A 815 -12.96 -39.31 11.83
N VAL A 816 -12.34 -38.27 11.27
CA VAL A 816 -11.03 -38.36 10.61
C VAL A 816 -9.87 -38.05 11.56
N ARG A 817 -9.94 -36.92 12.28
CA ARG A 817 -8.84 -36.39 13.11
C ARG A 817 -9.16 -36.32 14.60
N GLY A 818 -10.44 -36.48 14.96
CA GLY A 818 -10.91 -36.38 16.33
C GLY A 818 -11.37 -34.97 16.72
N PHE A 819 -12.06 -34.90 17.86
CA PHE A 819 -12.76 -33.68 18.31
C PHE A 819 -11.84 -32.58 18.86
N ASP A 820 -10.61 -32.95 19.25
CA ASP A 820 -9.61 -32.09 19.88
C ASP A 820 -8.47 -31.68 18.93
N HIS A 821 -8.51 -32.10 17.66
CA HIS A 821 -7.53 -31.70 16.64
C HIS A 821 -7.65 -30.20 16.29
N SER A 822 -6.53 -29.54 15.96
CA SER A 822 -6.46 -28.10 15.65
C SER A 822 -7.51 -27.66 14.63
N ASP A 823 -7.57 -28.36 13.50
CA ASP A 823 -8.47 -28.03 12.39
C ASP A 823 -9.94 -28.15 12.82
N THR A 824 -10.27 -29.20 13.58
CA THR A 824 -11.60 -29.39 14.16
C THR A 824 -11.97 -28.25 15.09
N LEU A 825 -11.05 -27.78 15.94
CA LEU A 825 -11.28 -26.66 16.85
C LEU A 825 -11.52 -25.34 16.08
N VAL A 826 -10.81 -25.11 14.98
CA VAL A 826 -11.01 -23.94 14.11
C VAL A 826 -12.40 -23.95 13.48
N VAL A 827 -12.87 -25.11 12.99
CA VAL A 827 -14.24 -25.25 12.44
C VAL A 827 -15.30 -25.08 13.53
N ARG A 828 -15.12 -25.73 14.70
CA ARG A 828 -16.03 -25.59 15.85
C ARG A 828 -16.14 -24.15 16.34
N ARG A 829 -15.05 -23.37 16.30
CA ARG A 829 -15.08 -21.94 16.59
C ARG A 829 -15.91 -21.17 15.56
N SER A 830 -15.78 -21.49 14.27
CA SER A 830 -16.64 -20.89 13.22
C SER A 830 -18.11 -21.24 13.43
N LEU A 831 -18.43 -22.47 13.85
CA LEU A 831 -19.79 -22.89 14.19
C LEU A 831 -20.36 -22.07 15.36
N ALA A 832 -19.59 -21.90 16.44
CA ALA A 832 -20.00 -21.02 17.54
C ALA A 832 -20.24 -19.57 17.06
N ARG A 833 -19.45 -19.08 16.11
CA ARG A 833 -19.65 -17.77 15.46
C ARG A 833 -20.97 -17.69 14.68
N ALA A 834 -21.35 -18.77 13.99
CA ALA A 834 -22.63 -18.87 13.30
C ALA A 834 -23.83 -18.86 14.26
N LEU A 835 -23.72 -19.55 15.39
CA LEU A 835 -24.72 -19.51 16.46
C LEU A 835 -24.88 -18.08 17.03
N ILE A 836 -23.75 -17.38 17.26
CA ILE A 836 -23.76 -15.99 17.72
C ILE A 836 -24.49 -15.06 16.74
N TYR A 837 -24.21 -15.14 15.43
CA TYR A 837 -24.91 -14.31 14.44
C TYR A 837 -26.40 -14.62 14.31
N GLN A 838 -26.87 -15.74 14.84
CA GLN A 838 -28.28 -16.08 14.92
C GLN A 838 -28.93 -15.68 16.26
N GLY A 839 -28.22 -14.97 17.14
CA GLY A 839 -28.69 -14.62 18.48
C GLY A 839 -28.69 -15.81 19.46
N ARG A 840 -28.08 -16.95 19.09
CA ARG A 840 -28.02 -18.17 19.91
C ARG A 840 -26.73 -18.25 20.74
N ALA A 841 -26.30 -17.12 21.30
CA ALA A 841 -25.04 -17.01 22.05
C ALA A 841 -25.00 -17.94 23.30
N ALA A 842 -26.16 -18.19 23.93
CA ALA A 842 -26.26 -19.08 25.09
C ALA A 842 -25.85 -20.54 24.78
N GLU A 843 -26.13 -21.01 23.55
CA GLU A 843 -25.72 -22.34 23.08
C GLU A 843 -24.23 -22.41 22.70
N ALA A 844 -23.67 -21.29 22.24
CA ALA A 844 -22.26 -21.18 21.83
C ALA A 844 -21.29 -21.13 23.04
N LEU A 845 -21.69 -20.48 24.12
CA LEU A 845 -20.85 -20.25 25.30
C LEU A 845 -20.21 -21.52 25.90
N PRO A 846 -20.94 -22.61 26.22
CA PRO A 846 -20.32 -23.82 26.77
C PRO A 846 -19.36 -24.48 25.78
N GLN A 847 -19.65 -24.41 24.48
CA GLN A 847 -18.77 -24.96 23.43
C GLN A 847 -17.47 -24.17 23.35
N LEU A 848 -17.53 -22.84 23.38
CA LEU A 848 -16.34 -21.97 23.36
C LEU A 848 -15.45 -22.18 24.59
N ARG A 849 -16.02 -22.37 25.78
CA ARG A 849 -15.25 -22.71 26.99
C ARG A 849 -14.54 -24.06 26.86
N GLN A 850 -15.22 -25.07 26.30
CA GLN A 850 -14.61 -26.37 26.06
C GLN A 850 -13.47 -26.27 25.03
N ILE A 851 -13.69 -25.57 23.91
CA ILE A 851 -12.68 -25.34 22.86
C ILE A 851 -11.46 -24.65 23.49
N LEU A 852 -11.65 -23.58 24.26
CA LEU A 852 -10.57 -22.84 24.90
C LEU A 852 -9.78 -23.73 25.90
N ALA A 853 -10.48 -24.53 26.71
CA ALA A 853 -9.85 -25.43 27.66
C ALA A 853 -9.01 -26.52 26.99
N VAL A 854 -9.39 -26.97 25.78
CA VAL A 854 -8.57 -27.87 24.97
C VAL A 854 -7.40 -27.10 24.35
N SER A 855 -7.65 -25.96 23.70
CA SER A 855 -6.61 -25.16 23.03
C SER A 855 -5.46 -24.75 23.95
N VAL A 856 -5.74 -24.32 25.18
CA VAL A 856 -4.72 -23.90 26.17
C VAL A 856 -3.94 -25.09 26.76
N ARG A 857 -4.53 -26.29 26.78
CA ARG A 857 -3.81 -27.52 27.19
C ARG A 857 -2.88 -28.02 26.10
N THR A 858 -3.24 -27.80 24.83
CA THR A 858 -2.51 -28.31 23.67
C THR A 858 -1.43 -27.35 23.16
N TRP A 859 -1.66 -26.03 23.19
CA TRP A 859 -0.75 -25.01 22.67
C TRP A 859 -0.49 -23.88 23.67
N PRO A 860 0.61 -23.11 23.51
CA PRO A 860 0.81 -21.87 24.23
C PRO A 860 -0.43 -20.95 24.11
N GLY A 861 -0.79 -20.28 25.21
CA GLY A 861 -1.94 -19.37 25.26
C GLY A 861 -1.87 -18.19 24.28
N THR A 862 -0.66 -17.87 23.80
CA THR A 862 -0.33 -16.80 22.85
C THR A 862 -0.43 -17.24 21.38
N ARG A 863 -0.70 -18.53 21.10
CA ARG A 863 -0.84 -19.02 19.72
C ARG A 863 -2.06 -18.35 19.04
N PRO A 864 -1.95 -17.86 17.78
CA PRO A 864 -3.03 -17.12 17.11
C PRO A 864 -4.41 -17.79 17.15
N GLU A 865 -4.49 -19.11 16.99
CA GLU A 865 -5.75 -19.84 17.01
C GLU A 865 -6.40 -19.81 18.40
N THR A 866 -5.62 -19.94 19.47
CA THR A 866 -6.10 -19.83 20.86
C THR A 866 -6.59 -18.40 21.14
N LEU A 867 -5.83 -17.40 20.70
CA LEU A 867 -6.22 -15.99 20.81
C LEU A 867 -7.57 -15.74 20.11
N TRP A 868 -7.74 -16.26 18.90
CA TRP A 868 -8.99 -16.13 18.15
C TRP A 868 -10.18 -16.86 18.79
N VAL A 869 -9.97 -17.94 19.55
CA VAL A 869 -11.01 -18.57 20.39
C VAL A 869 -11.42 -17.63 21.52
N ARG A 870 -10.45 -17.02 22.22
CA ARG A 870 -10.71 -16.03 23.28
C ARG A 870 -11.51 -14.83 22.76
N HIS A 871 -11.17 -14.34 21.58
CA HIS A 871 -11.93 -13.25 20.95
C HIS A 871 -13.38 -13.64 20.65
N THR A 872 -13.62 -14.85 20.11
CA THR A 872 -15.00 -15.33 19.90
C THR A 872 -15.73 -15.53 21.22
N LEU A 873 -15.05 -15.96 22.29
CA LEU A 873 -15.61 -16.06 23.64
C LEU A 873 -16.00 -14.69 24.21
N ALA A 874 -15.12 -13.69 24.13
CA ALA A 874 -15.42 -12.33 24.57
C ALA A 874 -16.62 -11.74 23.80
N ARG A 875 -16.67 -11.94 22.48
CA ARG A 875 -17.85 -11.57 21.67
C ARG A 875 -19.13 -12.30 22.10
N CYS A 876 -19.04 -13.59 22.40
CA CYS A 876 -20.18 -14.36 22.89
C CYS A 876 -20.72 -13.81 24.22
N LEU A 877 -19.83 -13.34 25.10
CA LEU A 877 -20.20 -12.71 26.37
C LEU A 877 -20.87 -11.35 26.17
N LEU A 878 -20.43 -10.55 25.19
CA LEU A 878 -21.10 -9.29 24.82
C LEU A 878 -22.55 -9.50 24.39
N GLU A 879 -22.81 -10.50 23.55
CA GLU A 879 -24.14 -10.82 23.04
C GLU A 879 -25.08 -11.39 24.12
N LEU A 880 -24.51 -11.85 25.24
CA LEU A 880 -25.23 -12.24 26.44
C LEU A 880 -25.33 -11.10 27.46
N GLU A 881 -24.89 -9.90 27.11
CA GLU A 881 -24.84 -8.71 27.96
C GLU A 881 -23.99 -8.91 29.25
N ARG A 882 -23.08 -9.89 29.22
CA ARG A 882 -22.15 -10.19 30.32
C ARG A 882 -20.89 -9.35 30.20
N TYR A 883 -21.06 -8.04 30.21
CA TYR A 883 -19.99 -7.09 29.88
C TYR A 883 -18.76 -7.18 30.80
N ALA A 884 -18.94 -7.41 32.10
CA ALA A 884 -17.83 -7.58 33.04
C ALA A 884 -16.97 -8.82 32.73
N ASP A 885 -17.60 -9.93 32.37
CA ASP A 885 -16.88 -11.15 31.98
C ASP A 885 -16.17 -10.96 30.63
N ALA A 886 -16.81 -10.24 29.70
CA ALA A 886 -16.22 -9.91 28.40
C ALA A 886 -14.99 -9.01 28.55
N GLU A 887 -15.04 -8.00 29.42
CA GLU A 887 -13.90 -7.16 29.77
C GLU A 887 -12.76 -8.00 30.36
N ALA A 888 -13.06 -8.83 31.36
CA ALA A 888 -12.05 -9.63 32.04
C ALA A 888 -11.33 -10.59 31.06
N GLU A 889 -12.08 -11.26 30.18
CA GLU A 889 -11.51 -12.13 29.14
C GLU A 889 -10.66 -11.34 28.13
N ALA A 890 -11.14 -10.16 27.70
CA ALA A 890 -10.43 -9.34 26.73
C ALA A 890 -9.13 -8.76 27.28
N ARG A 891 -9.14 -8.24 28.51
CA ARG A 891 -7.93 -7.75 29.20
C ARG A 891 -6.93 -8.88 29.45
N PHE A 892 -7.40 -10.02 29.97
CA PHE A 892 -6.54 -11.19 30.16
C PHE A 892 -5.85 -11.62 28.86
N ALA A 893 -6.60 -11.69 27.76
CA ALA A 893 -6.04 -12.09 26.49
C ALA A 893 -5.03 -11.07 25.94
N LEU A 894 -5.26 -9.77 26.12
CA LEU A 894 -4.31 -8.71 25.73
C LEU A 894 -3.05 -8.75 26.60
N ASP A 895 -3.18 -8.98 27.91
CA ASP A 895 -2.07 -9.12 28.85
C ASP A 895 -1.19 -10.33 28.53
N LEU A 896 -1.78 -11.45 28.07
CA LEU A 896 -1.02 -12.62 27.60
C LEU A 896 -0.05 -12.28 26.47
N VAL A 897 -0.38 -11.29 25.63
CA VAL A 897 0.45 -10.85 24.51
C VAL A 897 1.44 -9.74 24.92
N GLY A 898 1.18 -9.04 26.04
CA GLY A 898 2.03 -7.98 26.60
C GLY A 898 1.87 -6.59 25.95
N ASN A 899 2.43 -5.55 26.57
CA ASN A 899 2.46 -4.18 26.03
C ASN A 899 3.24 -4.16 24.69
N PRO A 900 2.66 -3.72 23.57
CA PRO A 900 3.27 -3.84 22.24
C PRO A 900 4.37 -2.79 22.02
N ALA A 901 5.47 -2.89 22.78
CA ALA A 901 6.73 -2.22 22.45
C ALA A 901 7.55 -3.00 21.39
N ASN A 902 6.99 -4.09 20.86
CA ASN A 902 7.56 -4.85 19.75
C ASN A 902 6.42 -5.35 18.83
N PRO A 903 5.91 -4.51 17.90
CA PRO A 903 4.88 -4.91 16.95
C PRO A 903 5.55 -5.67 15.81
N VAL A 904 5.78 -6.96 16.03
CA VAL A 904 6.29 -7.85 14.98
C VAL A 904 5.21 -8.91 14.73
N GLU A 905 4.47 -8.65 13.65
CA GLU A 905 3.92 -9.65 12.72
C GLU A 905 2.43 -10.08 12.87
N SER A 906 1.71 -10.03 11.75
CA SER A 906 0.33 -9.54 11.53
C SER A 906 -0.90 -10.39 11.99
N PRO A 907 -0.86 -11.69 12.34
CA PRO A 907 -2.05 -12.41 12.83
C PRO A 907 -2.44 -11.98 14.25
N VAL A 908 -1.43 -11.68 15.09
CA VAL A 908 -1.64 -11.19 16.46
C VAL A 908 -2.07 -9.72 16.43
N MET A 909 -1.60 -8.94 15.45
CA MET A 909 -2.03 -7.54 15.31
C MET A 909 -3.51 -7.43 14.98
N ARG A 910 -3.97 -8.09 13.90
CA ARG A 910 -5.38 -8.03 13.47
C ARG A 910 -6.32 -8.60 14.54
N TRP A 911 -5.86 -9.63 15.25
CA TRP A 911 -6.53 -10.15 16.42
C TRP A 911 -6.57 -9.13 17.57
N SER A 912 -5.45 -8.47 17.88
CA SER A 912 -5.35 -7.49 18.98
C SER A 912 -6.29 -6.32 18.76
N ILE A 913 -6.32 -5.77 17.54
CA ILE A 913 -7.28 -4.74 17.13
C ILE A 913 -8.72 -5.22 17.33
N SER A 914 -9.02 -6.45 16.88
CA SER A 914 -10.37 -7.03 17.04
C SER A 914 -10.75 -7.26 18.52
N MET A 915 -9.79 -7.66 19.35
CA MET A 915 -9.97 -7.88 20.77
C MET A 915 -10.16 -6.58 21.54
N GLN A 916 -9.34 -5.57 21.27
CA GLN A 916 -9.47 -4.24 21.83
C GLN A 916 -10.80 -3.57 21.42
N ARG A 917 -11.27 -3.78 20.18
CA ARG A 917 -12.62 -3.38 19.77
C ARG A 917 -13.70 -4.05 20.62
N THR A 918 -13.54 -5.35 20.90
CA THR A 918 -14.46 -6.12 21.75
C THR A 918 -14.42 -5.62 23.20
N LEU A 919 -13.24 -5.28 23.71
CA LEU A 919 -13.05 -4.66 25.02
C LEU A 919 -13.75 -3.31 25.11
N ALA A 920 -13.62 -2.46 24.10
CA ALA A 920 -14.32 -1.18 24.08
C ALA A 920 -15.84 -1.33 24.12
N ILE A 921 -16.41 -2.26 23.36
CA ILE A 921 -17.85 -2.54 23.41
C ILE A 921 -18.26 -3.05 24.81
N ALA A 922 -17.43 -3.87 25.46
CA ALA A 922 -17.68 -4.30 26.84
C ALA A 922 -17.72 -3.11 27.81
N LEU A 923 -16.76 -2.20 27.70
CA LEU A 923 -16.69 -0.99 28.53
C LEU A 923 -17.89 -0.07 28.32
N LEU A 924 -18.39 0.05 27.08
CA LEU A 924 -19.65 0.77 26.81
C LEU A 924 -20.84 0.14 27.53
N GLY A 925 -20.96 -1.19 27.49
CA GLY A 925 -22.02 -1.90 28.21
C GLY A 925 -21.93 -1.77 29.73
N LEU A 926 -20.73 -1.46 30.26
CA LEU A 926 -20.49 -1.15 31.67
C LEU A 926 -20.65 0.35 32.01
N GLY A 927 -20.95 1.21 31.02
CA GLY A 927 -21.05 2.66 31.20
C GLY A 927 -19.70 3.38 31.35
N ARG A 928 -18.58 2.71 31.09
CA ARG A 928 -17.21 3.28 31.16
C ARG A 928 -16.83 3.92 29.82
N LEU A 929 -17.56 4.97 29.47
CA LEU A 929 -17.49 5.66 28.17
C LEU A 929 -16.10 6.24 27.85
N ASP A 930 -15.44 6.86 28.82
CA ASP A 930 -14.10 7.46 28.64
C ASP A 930 -13.04 6.41 28.28
N GLU A 931 -12.98 5.30 29.03
CA GLU A 931 -12.04 4.21 28.74
C GLU A 931 -12.35 3.51 27.41
N ALA A 932 -13.64 3.37 27.06
CA ALA A 932 -14.03 2.83 25.77
C ALA A 932 -13.57 3.75 24.63
N TYR A 933 -13.66 5.06 24.81
CA TYR A 933 -13.18 6.05 23.84
C TYR A 933 -11.66 5.98 23.66
N GLU A 934 -10.89 5.94 24.75
CA GLU A 934 -9.43 5.82 24.69
C GLU A 934 -8.97 4.57 23.93
N ILE A 935 -9.62 3.43 24.18
CA ILE A 935 -9.28 2.17 23.50
C ILE A 935 -9.65 2.24 22.02
N VAL A 936 -10.84 2.77 21.68
CA VAL A 936 -11.26 2.86 20.27
C VAL A 936 -10.43 3.87 19.50
N ASP A 937 -10.03 4.98 20.11
CA ASP A 937 -9.15 5.93 19.45
C ASP A 937 -7.75 5.33 19.20
N ARG A 938 -7.21 4.60 20.17
CA ARG A 938 -5.94 3.89 20.02
C ARG A 938 -5.98 2.84 18.90
N ILE A 939 -7.00 1.97 18.87
CA ILE A 939 -7.08 0.97 17.79
C ILE A 939 -7.44 1.57 16.45
N ARG A 940 -8.13 2.72 16.41
CA ARG A 940 -8.38 3.45 15.18
C ARG A 940 -7.07 3.94 14.58
N GLN A 941 -6.15 4.43 15.41
CA GLN A 941 -4.79 4.79 14.99
C GLN A 941 -4.04 3.53 14.56
N GLN A 942 -3.92 2.51 15.40
CA GLN A 942 -3.23 1.26 15.05
C GLN A 942 -3.77 0.56 13.77
N ALA A 943 -5.08 0.56 13.57
CA ALA A 943 -5.72 0.03 12.37
C ALA A 943 -5.47 0.93 11.15
N ALA A 944 -5.20 2.23 11.35
CA ALA A 944 -4.81 3.20 10.34
C ALA A 944 -3.32 3.13 9.92
N ASP A 945 -2.51 2.29 10.59
CA ASP A 945 -1.08 2.19 10.26
C ASP A 945 -0.72 0.85 9.60
N GLN A 946 -1.56 -0.18 9.82
CA GLN A 946 -1.19 -1.58 9.64
C GLN A 946 -2.20 -2.44 8.85
N LEU A 947 -3.42 -1.96 8.59
CA LEU A 947 -4.42 -2.69 7.79
C LEU A 947 -4.58 -2.10 6.38
N ASP A 948 -5.31 -2.78 5.49
CA ASP A 948 -5.73 -2.15 4.24
C ASP A 948 -6.91 -1.18 4.54
N PRO A 949 -7.03 -0.05 3.84
CA PRO A 949 -8.16 0.89 3.99
C PRO A 949 -9.50 0.27 3.59
N ALA A 950 -9.46 -0.63 2.61
CA ALA A 950 -10.61 -1.43 2.19
C ALA A 950 -10.88 -2.58 3.16
N ASP A 951 -10.09 -2.74 4.23
CA ASP A 951 -10.32 -3.76 5.24
C ASP A 951 -11.65 -3.51 6.00
N PRO A 952 -12.60 -4.46 5.97
CA PRO A 952 -13.87 -4.33 6.68
C PRO A 952 -13.74 -4.10 8.20
N LEU A 953 -12.59 -4.45 8.79
CA LEU A 953 -12.32 -4.18 10.21
C LEU A 953 -12.15 -2.69 10.48
N SER A 954 -11.51 -1.94 9.58
CA SER A 954 -11.29 -0.50 9.66
C SER A 954 -12.62 0.26 9.68
N GLU A 955 -13.55 -0.10 8.79
CA GLU A 955 -14.89 0.48 8.75
C GLU A 955 -15.66 0.26 10.07
N ARG A 956 -15.59 -0.95 10.62
CA ARG A 956 -16.26 -1.31 11.89
C ARG A 956 -15.68 -0.55 13.09
N ILE A 957 -14.38 -0.27 13.09
CA ILE A 957 -13.73 0.54 14.14
C ILE A 957 -14.17 2.00 14.01
N MET A 958 -14.17 2.55 12.79
CA MET A 958 -14.61 3.93 12.54
C MET A 958 -16.09 4.14 12.90
N LYS A 959 -16.95 3.16 12.63
CA LYS A 959 -18.35 3.19 13.09
C LYS A 959 -18.43 3.25 14.61
N LEU A 960 -17.77 2.32 15.30
CA LEU A 960 -17.76 2.29 16.77
C LEU A 960 -17.21 3.60 17.36
N PHE A 961 -16.12 4.15 16.79
CA PHE A 961 -15.55 5.42 17.23
C PHE A 961 -16.55 6.57 17.15
N ARG A 962 -17.30 6.66 16.03
CA ARG A 962 -18.35 7.67 15.86
C ARG A 962 -19.45 7.50 16.90
N ASP A 963 -19.91 6.27 17.12
CA ASP A 963 -20.98 5.95 18.07
C ASP A 963 -20.59 6.34 19.52
N ILE A 964 -19.37 5.97 19.96
CA ILE A 964 -18.87 6.31 21.30
C ILE A 964 -18.69 7.82 21.47
N ARG A 965 -18.10 8.49 20.48
CA ARG A 965 -17.87 9.93 20.52
C ARG A 965 -19.18 10.71 20.63
N GLU A 966 -20.23 10.22 19.98
CA GLU A 966 -21.56 10.83 20.08
C GLU A 966 -22.19 10.62 21.47
N GLN A 967 -22.07 9.41 22.04
CA GLN A 967 -22.54 9.15 23.42
C GLN A 967 -21.82 10.01 24.45
N LEU A 968 -20.50 10.17 24.31
CA LEU A 968 -19.67 11.00 25.21
C LEU A 968 -20.09 12.48 25.15
N ARG A 969 -20.36 13.01 23.95
CA ARG A 969 -20.92 14.37 23.79
C ARG A 969 -22.28 14.54 24.44
N ARG A 970 -23.15 13.51 24.40
CA ARG A 970 -24.47 13.55 25.05
C ARG A 970 -24.33 13.54 26.57
N GLN A 971 -23.45 12.71 27.13
CA GLN A 971 -23.18 12.66 28.57
C GLN A 971 -22.61 13.99 29.09
N GLN A 972 -21.73 14.64 28.33
CA GLN A 972 -21.18 15.97 28.67
C GLN A 972 -22.19 17.12 28.53
N ALA A 973 -23.33 16.88 27.89
CA ALA A 973 -24.39 17.86 27.69
C ALA A 973 -25.56 17.74 28.69
N GLU A 974 -25.53 16.76 29.62
CA GLU A 974 -26.50 16.65 30.72
C GLU A 974 -26.10 17.56 31.90
N PRO A 975 -26.98 18.45 32.40
CA PRO A 975 -26.64 19.34 33.51
C PRO A 975 -26.56 18.55 34.83
N LEU A 976 -25.45 18.71 35.56
CA LEU A 976 -25.26 18.17 36.91
C LEU A 976 -26.38 18.68 37.84
N GLU A 977 -27.26 17.79 38.32
CA GLU A 977 -28.15 18.11 39.43
C GLU A 977 -27.31 18.43 40.69
N PRO A 978 -27.57 19.54 41.39
CA PRO A 978 -26.78 19.94 42.53
C PRO A 978 -27.05 19.01 43.74
N PRO A 979 -26.05 18.77 44.59
CA PRO A 979 -26.18 17.90 45.75
C PRO A 979 -27.15 18.51 46.77
N ASN A 980 -28.08 17.68 47.24
CA ASN A 980 -28.99 17.99 48.32
C ASN A 980 -28.19 17.98 49.64
N ASP A 981 -28.10 19.12 50.36
CA ASP A 981 -28.23 19.17 51.82
C ASP A 981 -28.15 20.60 52.42
N THR A 982 -29.31 21.08 52.90
CA THR A 982 -29.59 21.75 54.19
C THR A 982 -28.86 23.08 54.59
N PRO A 983 -29.19 23.72 55.73
CA PRO A 983 -30.30 24.65 55.93
C PRO A 983 -29.83 26.05 56.39
N GLU A 984 -30.45 27.14 55.95
CA GLU A 984 -30.15 28.47 56.53
C GLU A 984 -31.37 29.17 57.13
N ALA A 985 -31.16 29.53 58.40
CA ALA A 985 -32.02 30.33 59.24
C ALA A 985 -32.03 31.80 58.81
N SER A 986 -33.20 32.42 58.93
CA SER A 986 -33.36 33.88 58.94
C SER A 986 -34.05 34.28 60.25
N SER A 987 -33.27 34.94 61.12
CA SER A 987 -33.70 35.89 62.15
C SER A 987 -34.28 37.14 61.46
N GLU A 988 -35.22 37.93 61.95
CA GLU A 988 -35.77 38.15 63.29
C GLU A 988 -36.97 39.09 63.13
N HIS A 989 -38.13 38.74 63.67
CA HIS A 989 -39.17 39.70 64.09
C HIS A 989 -39.74 39.23 65.43
N THR A 990 -39.23 39.83 66.50
CA THR A 990 -39.79 39.91 67.87
C THR A 990 -40.96 40.92 67.86
N GLU A 991 -42.06 40.85 68.63
CA GLU A 991 -42.40 40.30 69.96
C GLU A 991 -43.92 40.56 70.21
N PRO A 992 -44.57 40.20 71.35
CA PRO A 992 -44.29 39.23 72.41
C PRO A 992 -45.53 38.31 72.72
N PRO A 993 -45.48 37.42 73.75
CA PRO A 993 -46.52 36.42 74.03
C PRO A 993 -47.52 36.88 75.11
N ASP A 994 -48.75 36.35 75.05
CA ASP A 994 -49.68 36.29 76.18
C ASP A 994 -50.16 34.84 76.29
N ASP A 995 -49.61 34.09 77.25
CA ASP A 995 -50.30 32.94 77.83
C ASP A 995 -50.19 33.08 79.36
N CYS A 996 -51.33 33.43 79.96
CA CYS A 996 -51.50 33.43 81.40
C CYS A 996 -51.70 32.01 81.90
N ASP A 997 -50.70 31.57 82.64
CA ASP A 997 -50.75 30.51 83.63
C ASP A 997 -51.89 30.77 84.63
N ALA A 998 -52.89 29.90 84.63
CA ALA A 998 -53.87 29.75 85.71
C ALA A 998 -54.40 28.31 85.71
N GLY A 999 -54.11 27.57 86.77
CA GLY A 999 -54.95 26.46 87.22
C GLY A 999 -54.31 25.09 87.19
N ASP A 1000 -53.42 24.87 88.15
CA ASP A 1000 -53.16 23.66 88.91
C ASP A 1000 -54.02 22.40 88.64
N VAL A 1001 -53.31 21.30 88.32
CA VAL A 1001 -53.19 20.01 89.06
C VAL A 1001 -54.48 19.25 89.43
N PRO A 1002 -54.51 17.89 89.42
CA PRO A 1002 -53.42 16.92 89.24
C PRO A 1002 -53.48 16.02 88.00
#